data_AF-A0A949F493-F1
#
_entry.id   AF-A0A949F493-F1
#
_cell.length_a   1.000
_cell.length_b   1.000
_cell.length_c   1.000
_cell.angle_alpha   90.00
_cell.angle_beta   90.00
_cell.angle_gamma   90.00
#
_symmetry.space_group_name_H-M   'P 1'
#
loop_
_entity.id
_entity.type
_entity.pdbx_description
1 polymer ?
#
loop_
_entity_poly.entity_id
_entity_poly.type
_entity_poly.pdbx_seq_one_letter_code
_entity_poly.pdbx_strand_id
1 'polypeptide(L)'
;MMKIKSNSRQKIMNLLVGAGIIIFSAAINVYAANQMSADSYLFTVIDDNTPPVIDRCLPAAAGANVSRSSNIKFSITDDFSGVDSSTINISVGTTPIVVDGVIRTYVNGQGDTVEYDVKIVEKSAKEYVVVYDRVEYFNYEENVTVSVSASDVRGNAMGTSSYLFKVQNFVHGSVKSLSGKRNASSVLVEQEQDNSCVVVSDNGKNVYIVWEEVVSGYWDIYCAESADFGESFLNVIKVNGNEDNVDHRYPDAAIDASGNVYVVWQQRSGVNDWDIYVARLESGAAGFASARLIYNDSGASNQTRPSIAVGPALTDDGDSDTVEPATVYVCWLDDKAGIDMVYYTRTTADYADEWDEFVGMALRIDDDRWPQLCADPRIRLDDSGRIFAAWRGQNQDSTSSIYFDTAAATSVDAGENFGVDTIVSDGTANGKGPDLEVSQTGSIVYVLCKKLTGTEANLLLYCYNYNQGLGVYELDGSYQVNDAALSADTLLEYALKINNNNDVFVAWSGKQGDSCVINLAGALHTDYQFEDYTQFATGGQQFRPALATDIEGNHFFVTWTDDRNLQNEVCFCRNTFITTDEIISEGVDSNTGGQVNVSSGDISGAGIDVSADAMETPLQITIAEVVAPPADAADMSSVGPVVDFGPGGTIFNSNVTISLPYSELSVTDAGINEASLKVYYYNLSASAWELVSGAVVDPARNVVSVATNHFSMYVVAGTAELGDDSPPDDIVPPASVSSSSSSSGGCFIATAAFGTKMAKEVRSLCEFRDRYLLKNTFGSAFVRFYYRNSPPIADYIAKKERLKRVIRACLRPLIIFSRAICG
;
A
#
# COMPACT_ATOMS: atom_id res chain seq x y z
N MET A 1 15.71 -50.59 2.93
CA MET A 1 16.38 -50.38 4.23
C MET A 1 17.54 -51.38 4.35
N MET A 2 18.78 -50.96 4.08
CA MET A 2 19.99 -51.75 4.33
C MET A 2 20.95 -50.86 5.14
N LYS A 3 21.06 -51.10 6.44
CA LYS A 3 21.97 -50.38 7.34
C LYS A 3 23.33 -51.09 7.34
N ILE A 4 24.33 -50.51 6.69
CA ILE A 4 25.73 -50.91 6.87
C ILE A 4 26.26 -50.17 8.10
N LYS A 5 26.34 -50.85 9.25
CA LYS A 5 27.09 -50.38 10.43
C LYS A 5 28.53 -50.85 10.30
N SER A 6 29.45 -49.94 9.95
CA SER A 6 30.89 -50.16 10.14
C SER A 6 31.35 -49.46 11.42
N ASN A 7 31.57 -50.24 12.48
CA ASN A 7 32.22 -49.79 13.71
C ASN A 7 33.75 -49.88 13.50
N SER A 8 34.40 -48.81 13.02
CA SER A 8 35.84 -48.52 13.22
C SER A 8 36.20 -47.17 12.58
N ARG A 9 36.55 -46.17 13.39
CA ARG A 9 37.32 -44.99 12.95
C ARG A 9 38.74 -45.45 12.58
N GLN A 10 39.15 -45.36 11.31
CA GLN A 10 40.47 -44.86 10.85
C GLN A 10 40.75 -45.14 9.36
N LYS A 11 41.18 -44.08 8.66
CA LYS A 11 41.77 -44.00 7.31
C LYS A 11 40.83 -44.25 6.12
N ILE A 12 40.03 -43.25 5.77
CA ILE A 12 39.99 -42.83 4.35
C ILE A 12 41.01 -41.69 4.24
N MET A 13 41.97 -41.88 3.35
CA MET A 13 43.08 -40.96 3.13
C MET A 13 42.58 -39.54 2.84
N ASN A 14 43.31 -38.54 3.35
CA ASN A 14 43.42 -37.25 2.68
C ASN A 14 43.98 -37.51 1.28
N LEU A 15 43.09 -37.76 0.32
CA LEU A 15 43.39 -37.62 -1.09
C LEU A 15 42.88 -36.22 -1.46
N LEU A 16 43.81 -35.30 -1.72
CA LEU A 16 43.53 -34.13 -2.55
C LEU A 16 43.12 -34.70 -3.91
N VAL A 17 41.82 -34.76 -4.18
CA VAL A 17 41.28 -35.07 -5.51
C VAL A 17 40.69 -33.76 -6.00
N GLY A 18 41.38 -33.09 -6.91
CA GLY A 18 40.73 -32.06 -7.72
C GLY A 18 39.64 -32.69 -8.59
N ALA A 19 38.70 -31.89 -9.08
CA ALA A 19 37.54 -32.28 -9.89
C ALA A 19 37.68 -33.61 -10.66
N GLY A 20 36.79 -34.57 -10.38
CA GLY A 20 36.81 -35.88 -11.02
C GLY A 20 35.64 -36.78 -10.66
N ILE A 21 35.36 -37.73 -11.55
CA ILE A 21 34.38 -38.80 -11.35
C ILE A 21 35.04 -39.93 -10.56
N ILE A 22 34.45 -40.31 -9.42
CA ILE A 22 34.92 -41.45 -8.62
C ILE A 22 33.91 -42.59 -8.77
N ILE A 23 34.37 -43.73 -9.27
CA ILE A 23 33.54 -44.93 -9.46
C ILE A 23 33.90 -45.94 -8.36
N PHE A 24 32.91 -46.33 -7.56
CA PHE A 24 33.03 -47.49 -6.67
C PHE A 24 32.18 -48.64 -7.21
N SER A 25 32.81 -49.80 -7.34
CA SER A 25 32.13 -51.05 -7.69
C SER A 25 32.29 -52.04 -6.55
N ALA A 26 31.19 -52.55 -6.02
CA ALA A 26 31.19 -53.60 -5.02
C ALA A 26 30.58 -54.88 -5.62
N ALA A 27 31.29 -55.99 -5.52
CA ALA A 27 30.78 -57.32 -5.85
C ALA A 27 30.92 -58.23 -4.62
N ILE A 28 29.83 -58.87 -4.21
CA ILE A 28 29.82 -59.85 -3.13
C ILE A 28 29.68 -61.24 -3.76
N ASN A 29 30.66 -62.11 -3.50
CA ASN A 29 30.57 -63.54 -3.82
C ASN A 29 30.12 -64.31 -2.58
N VAL A 30 28.97 -65.00 -2.65
CA VAL A 30 28.55 -65.95 -1.62
C VAL A 30 28.79 -67.37 -2.13
N TYR A 31 29.25 -68.27 -1.26
CA TYR A 31 29.52 -69.70 -1.55
C TYR A 31 28.24 -70.47 -1.91
N ALA A 32 27.74 -70.27 -3.13
CA ALA A 32 26.94 -71.19 -3.95
C ALA A 32 26.41 -70.41 -5.17
N ALA A 33 27.17 -70.44 -6.27
CA ALA A 33 26.80 -70.22 -7.68
C ALA A 33 25.71 -69.18 -8.09
N ASN A 34 25.35 -68.20 -7.27
CA ASN A 34 24.52 -67.06 -7.68
C ASN A 34 25.31 -65.75 -7.45
N GLN A 35 25.78 -65.15 -8.54
CA GLN A 35 26.40 -63.83 -8.52
C GLN A 35 25.30 -62.75 -8.58
N MET A 36 25.33 -61.78 -7.67
CA MET A 36 24.58 -60.53 -7.84
C MET A 36 25.29 -59.66 -8.89
N SER A 37 24.52 -58.94 -9.72
CA SER A 37 25.08 -57.93 -10.63
C SER A 37 25.76 -56.82 -9.81
N ALA A 38 26.93 -56.35 -10.26
CA ALA A 38 27.61 -55.25 -9.61
C ALA A 38 26.81 -53.95 -9.81
N ASP A 39 26.28 -53.39 -8.74
CA ASP A 39 25.72 -52.04 -8.76
C ASP A 39 26.87 -51.03 -8.63
N SER A 40 26.89 -50.08 -9.56
CA SER A 40 27.90 -49.01 -9.59
C SER A 40 27.23 -47.70 -9.20
N TYR A 41 27.79 -47.01 -8.23
CA TYR A 41 27.34 -45.67 -7.82
C TYR A 41 28.27 -44.62 -8.42
N LEU A 42 27.68 -43.63 -9.09
CA LEU A 42 28.38 -42.49 -9.68
C LEU A 42 28.08 -41.27 -8.82
N PHE A 43 29.12 -40.58 -8.35
CA PHE A 43 28.98 -39.21 -7.89
C PHE A 43 30.12 -38.36 -8.46
N THR A 44 29.79 -37.11 -8.74
CA THR A 44 30.73 -36.10 -9.24
C THR A 44 31.16 -35.26 -8.05
N VAL A 45 32.47 -35.13 -7.82
CA VAL A 45 32.98 -34.13 -6.88
C VAL A 45 33.07 -32.81 -7.64
N ILE A 46 32.25 -31.85 -7.22
CA ILE A 46 32.29 -30.47 -7.73
C ILE A 46 33.20 -29.70 -6.77
N ASP A 47 34.26 -29.08 -7.30
CA ASP A 47 35.06 -28.13 -6.51
C ASP A 47 34.23 -26.88 -6.28
N ASP A 48 34.12 -26.47 -5.01
CA ASP A 48 33.44 -25.23 -4.65
C ASP A 48 34.40 -24.06 -4.76
N ASN A 49 34.12 -23.18 -5.71
CA ASN A 49 34.82 -21.93 -5.94
C ASN A 49 33.87 -20.73 -5.79
N THR A 50 32.70 -20.94 -5.18
CA THR A 50 31.65 -19.93 -5.06
C THR A 50 31.82 -19.26 -3.70
N PRO A 51 32.10 -17.95 -3.64
CA PRO A 51 32.13 -17.26 -2.35
C PRO A 51 30.70 -17.08 -1.80
N PRO A 52 30.56 -16.84 -0.49
CA PRO A 52 29.29 -16.46 0.10
C PRO A 52 28.75 -15.14 -0.47
N VAL A 53 27.45 -14.94 -0.39
CA VAL A 53 26.77 -13.69 -0.77
C VAL A 53 25.94 -13.14 0.38
N ILE A 54 25.69 -11.83 0.35
CA ILE A 54 24.65 -11.24 1.20
C ILE A 54 23.33 -11.21 0.44
N ASP A 55 22.25 -11.55 1.11
CA ASP A 55 20.87 -11.44 0.64
C ASP A 55 19.94 -11.01 1.78
N ARG A 56 18.68 -10.69 1.45
CA ARG A 56 17.64 -10.30 2.42
C ARG A 56 18.08 -9.15 3.33
N CYS A 57 18.73 -8.15 2.73
CA CYS A 57 19.13 -6.92 3.40
C CYS A 57 17.90 -6.12 3.82
N LEU A 58 17.85 -5.78 5.10
CA LEU A 58 16.85 -4.96 5.76
C LEU A 58 17.58 -3.88 6.56
N PRO A 59 17.20 -2.61 6.44
CA PRO A 59 16.35 -2.07 5.39
C PRO A 59 16.92 -2.39 3.99
N ALA A 60 16.05 -2.53 2.99
CA ALA A 60 16.47 -2.87 1.64
C ALA A 60 17.41 -1.80 1.06
N ALA A 61 18.25 -2.20 0.10
CA ALA A 61 19.09 -1.25 -0.62
C ALA A 61 18.21 -0.19 -1.30
N ALA A 62 18.54 1.09 -1.10
CA ALA A 62 17.74 2.23 -1.52
C ALA A 62 16.28 2.23 -0.98
N GLY A 63 16.03 1.57 0.16
CA GLY A 63 14.72 1.58 0.82
C GLY A 63 14.27 3.01 1.11
N ALA A 64 13.04 3.35 0.68
CA ALA A 64 12.37 4.60 1.01
C ALA A 64 11.62 4.47 2.34
N ASN A 65 11.42 5.58 3.06
CA ASN A 65 10.61 5.61 4.30
C ASN A 65 11.12 4.65 5.40
N VAL A 66 12.43 4.44 5.50
CA VAL A 66 13.02 3.60 6.55
C VAL A 66 12.89 4.30 7.90
N SER A 67 12.06 3.74 8.78
CA SER A 67 11.87 4.23 10.14
C SER A 67 13.21 4.40 10.87
N ARG A 68 13.30 5.41 11.73
CA ARG A 68 14.50 5.69 12.54
C ARG A 68 14.78 4.62 13.58
N SER A 69 13.78 3.83 13.94
CA SER A 69 13.89 2.65 14.81
C SER A 69 14.22 1.35 14.07
N SER A 70 14.40 1.39 12.74
CA SER A 70 14.64 0.18 11.95
C SER A 70 15.99 -0.46 12.29
N ASN A 71 16.01 -1.74 12.65
CA ASN A 71 17.25 -2.50 12.80
C ASN A 71 17.87 -2.86 11.45
N ILE A 72 19.19 -3.07 11.43
CA ILE A 72 19.90 -3.55 10.24
C ILE A 72 20.00 -5.07 10.32
N LYS A 73 19.49 -5.77 9.30
CA LYS A 73 19.52 -7.22 9.20
C LYS A 73 19.89 -7.67 7.79
N PHE A 74 20.63 -8.75 7.67
CA PHE A 74 20.88 -9.39 6.38
C PHE A 74 21.24 -10.85 6.61
N SER A 75 21.13 -11.66 5.57
CA SER A 75 21.61 -13.04 5.61
C SER A 75 22.88 -13.17 4.78
N ILE A 76 23.75 -14.07 5.22
CA ILE A 76 24.94 -14.49 4.49
C ILE A 76 24.70 -15.93 4.10
N THR A 77 24.62 -16.18 2.80
CA THR A 77 24.26 -17.49 2.22
C THR A 77 25.38 -18.03 1.35
N ASP A 78 25.50 -19.36 1.35
CA ASP A 78 26.43 -20.10 0.49
C ASP A 78 25.77 -21.36 -0.08
N ASP A 79 25.89 -21.57 -1.39
CA ASP A 79 25.19 -22.64 -2.08
C ASP A 79 25.86 -24.02 -1.89
N PHE A 80 27.09 -24.09 -1.38
CA PHE A 80 27.92 -25.29 -1.42
C PHE A 80 28.58 -25.62 -0.08
N SER A 81 29.77 -25.10 0.21
CA SER A 81 30.59 -25.51 1.35
C SER A 81 30.08 -24.96 2.68
N GLY A 82 29.28 -23.90 2.66
CA GLY A 82 28.81 -23.20 3.84
C GLY A 82 29.73 -22.06 4.25
N VAL A 83 29.21 -21.16 5.10
CA VAL A 83 29.88 -19.91 5.48
C VAL A 83 30.82 -20.14 6.68
N ASP A 84 32.05 -19.63 6.64
CA ASP A 84 32.93 -19.59 7.80
C ASP A 84 32.59 -18.37 8.67
N SER A 85 31.84 -18.62 9.74
CA SER A 85 31.37 -17.57 10.64
C SER A 85 32.48 -16.76 11.32
N SER A 86 33.71 -17.30 11.41
CA SER A 86 34.85 -16.61 12.02
C SER A 86 35.45 -15.52 11.12
N THR A 87 35.04 -15.49 9.85
CA THR A 87 35.53 -14.55 8.83
C THR A 87 34.55 -13.42 8.52
N ILE A 88 33.37 -13.43 9.15
CA ILE A 88 32.35 -12.40 8.97
C ILE A 88 32.83 -11.09 9.58
N ASN A 89 32.98 -10.07 8.75
CA ASN A 89 33.31 -8.70 9.14
C ASN A 89 32.22 -7.76 8.64
N ILE A 90 31.75 -6.87 9.51
CA ILE A 90 30.64 -5.95 9.25
C ILE A 90 31.09 -4.54 9.61
N SER A 91 30.71 -3.56 8.80
CA SER A 91 30.81 -2.14 9.16
C SER A 91 29.52 -1.39 8.82
N VAL A 92 29.14 -0.46 9.70
CA VAL A 92 28.04 0.48 9.48
C VAL A 92 28.63 1.87 9.37
N GLY A 93 28.42 2.53 8.23
CA GLY A 93 29.19 3.70 7.82
C GLY A 93 30.68 3.37 7.71
N THR A 94 31.53 4.15 8.37
CA THR A 94 32.97 3.91 8.48
C THR A 94 33.37 3.11 9.72
N THR A 95 32.41 2.73 10.56
CA THR A 95 32.66 2.10 11.86
C THR A 95 32.65 0.57 11.72
N PRO A 96 33.78 -0.12 11.98
CA PRO A 96 33.80 -1.57 12.09
C PRO A 96 32.98 -2.01 13.30
N ILE A 97 32.14 -3.01 13.10
CA ILE A 97 31.25 -3.54 14.13
C ILE A 97 31.87 -4.81 14.71
N VAL A 98 31.95 -4.86 16.05
CA VAL A 98 32.49 -6.02 16.76
C VAL A 98 31.34 -6.96 17.13
N VAL A 99 31.48 -8.23 16.77
CA VAL A 99 30.49 -9.26 17.06
C VAL A 99 30.95 -10.08 18.24
N ASP A 100 30.51 -9.72 19.45
CA ASP A 100 30.81 -10.47 20.68
C ASP A 100 29.61 -10.67 21.61
N GLY A 101 28.40 -10.29 21.19
CA GLY A 101 27.18 -10.41 21.99
C GLY A 101 27.18 -9.54 23.24
N VAL A 102 27.96 -8.45 23.22
CA VAL A 102 28.03 -7.44 24.27
C VAL A 102 27.59 -6.12 23.68
N ILE A 103 26.72 -5.41 24.39
CA ILE A 103 26.31 -4.06 24.01
C ILE A 103 27.54 -3.13 23.99
N ARG A 104 27.73 -2.43 22.88
CA ARG A 104 28.89 -1.57 22.63
C ARG A 104 28.45 -0.16 22.27
N THR A 105 29.37 0.79 22.43
CA THR A 105 29.17 2.17 22.00
C THR A 105 30.21 2.60 20.98
N TYR A 106 29.82 3.48 20.06
CA TYR A 106 30.73 4.23 19.19
C TYR A 106 30.27 5.68 19.07
N VAL A 107 31.16 6.56 18.62
CA VAL A 107 30.80 7.95 18.32
C VAL A 107 30.50 8.04 16.82
N ASN A 108 29.32 8.50 16.44
CA ASN A 108 28.93 8.67 15.04
C ASN A 108 29.67 9.85 14.38
N GLY A 109 29.44 10.07 13.07
CA GLY A 109 30.07 11.18 12.32
C GLY A 109 29.69 12.58 12.82
N GLN A 110 28.66 12.69 13.66
CA GLN A 110 28.11 13.92 14.23
C GLN A 110 28.59 14.17 15.68
N GLY A 111 29.25 13.21 16.31
CA GLY A 111 29.78 13.34 17.68
C GLY A 111 28.89 12.74 18.78
N ASP A 112 27.78 12.10 18.43
CA ASP A 112 26.88 11.44 19.39
C ASP A 112 27.36 10.03 19.74
N THR A 113 27.11 9.59 20.98
CA THR A 113 27.50 8.26 21.46
C THR A 113 26.38 7.27 21.20
N VAL A 114 26.52 6.46 20.15
CA VAL A 114 25.55 5.45 19.74
C VAL A 114 25.82 4.12 20.43
N GLU A 115 24.79 3.55 21.05
CA GLU A 115 24.81 2.21 21.66
C GLU A 115 24.17 1.15 20.71
N TYR A 116 24.79 -0.03 20.60
CA TYR A 116 24.36 -1.11 19.69
C TYR A 116 24.67 -2.51 20.22
N ASP A 117 23.90 -3.50 19.77
CA ASP A 117 24.13 -4.94 19.96
C ASP A 117 24.12 -5.67 18.61
N VAL A 118 24.93 -6.72 18.46
CA VAL A 118 24.95 -7.53 17.22
C VAL A 118 24.82 -8.99 17.52
N LYS A 119 23.83 -9.60 16.89
CA LYS A 119 23.53 -11.03 16.98
C LYS A 119 23.76 -11.68 15.62
N ILE A 120 24.57 -12.73 15.60
CA ILE A 120 24.66 -13.64 14.45
C ILE A 120 23.98 -14.95 14.84
N VAL A 121 22.95 -15.31 14.09
CA VAL A 121 22.16 -16.52 14.30
C VAL A 121 22.46 -17.51 13.17
N GLU A 122 23.06 -18.66 13.49
CA GLU A 122 23.21 -19.76 12.55
C GLU A 122 21.85 -20.40 12.28
N LYS A 123 21.34 -20.28 11.05
CA LYS A 123 20.13 -21.01 10.60
C LYS A 123 20.52 -22.38 10.07
N SER A 124 21.63 -22.45 9.36
CA SER A 124 22.29 -23.69 8.96
C SER A 124 23.78 -23.42 8.70
N ALA A 125 24.57 -24.46 8.45
CA ALA A 125 25.97 -24.30 8.01
C ALA A 125 26.10 -23.45 6.72
N LYS A 126 25.02 -23.27 5.95
CA LYS A 126 24.97 -22.50 4.70
C LYS A 126 24.36 -21.12 4.84
N GLU A 127 23.83 -20.78 6.02
CA GLU A 127 23.03 -19.58 6.20
C GLU A 127 23.20 -19.02 7.61
N TYR A 128 23.71 -17.80 7.67
CA TYR A 128 23.81 -17.01 8.89
C TYR A 128 22.97 -15.75 8.75
N VAL A 129 22.19 -15.43 9.78
CA VAL A 129 21.39 -14.22 9.84
C VAL A 129 22.06 -13.27 10.82
N VAL A 130 22.40 -12.08 10.34
CA VAL A 130 23.00 -11.00 11.13
C VAL A 130 21.92 -10.01 11.49
N VAL A 131 21.82 -9.64 12.76
CA VAL A 131 20.96 -8.55 13.27
C VAL A 131 21.85 -7.56 14.02
N TYR A 132 21.90 -6.34 13.54
CA TYR A 132 22.49 -5.18 14.18
C TYR A 132 21.36 -4.34 14.77
N ASP A 133 21.27 -4.38 16.09
CA ASP A 133 20.24 -3.77 16.92
C ASP A 133 20.81 -2.47 17.50
N ARG A 134 20.15 -1.35 17.24
CA ARG A 134 20.61 -0.03 17.67
C ARG A 134 19.74 0.43 18.82
N VAL A 135 20.36 0.81 19.94
CA VAL A 135 19.63 1.30 21.12
C VAL A 135 19.16 2.75 20.91
N GLU A 136 19.85 3.50 20.05
CA GLU A 136 19.47 4.86 19.66
C GLU A 136 18.95 4.90 18.22
N TYR A 137 17.96 5.77 17.99
CA TYR A 137 17.38 5.98 16.68
C TYR A 137 18.38 6.57 15.68
N PHE A 138 18.25 6.15 14.41
CA PHE A 138 18.91 6.84 13.31
C PHE A 138 18.45 8.30 13.19
N ASN A 139 19.31 9.15 12.67
CA ASN A 139 18.97 10.53 12.37
C ASN A 139 18.09 10.59 11.12
N TYR A 140 17.22 11.62 11.04
CA TYR A 140 16.50 11.89 9.80
C TYR A 140 17.49 12.14 8.66
N GLU A 141 17.20 11.56 7.50
CA GLU A 141 18.01 11.64 6.29
C GLU A 141 19.42 11.04 6.41
N GLU A 142 19.68 10.24 7.45
CA GLU A 142 20.95 9.54 7.59
C GLU A 142 21.10 8.52 6.46
N ASN A 143 22.18 8.66 5.68
CA ASN A 143 22.62 7.64 4.74
C ASN A 143 23.41 6.58 5.50
N VAL A 144 22.83 5.39 5.60
CA VAL A 144 23.46 4.28 6.32
C VAL A 144 24.02 3.31 5.30
N THR A 145 25.36 3.23 5.23
CA THR A 145 26.04 2.22 4.41
C THR A 145 26.38 1.01 5.27
N VAL A 146 25.95 -0.17 4.85
CA VAL A 146 26.30 -1.44 5.49
C VAL A 146 27.28 -2.16 4.58
N SER A 147 28.44 -2.53 5.10
CA SER A 147 29.44 -3.28 4.35
C SER A 147 29.74 -4.60 5.05
N VAL A 148 29.82 -5.68 4.26
CA VAL A 148 29.97 -7.05 4.74
C VAL A 148 31.05 -7.74 3.92
N SER A 149 31.92 -8.48 4.61
CA SER A 149 32.84 -9.44 3.98
C SER A 149 32.88 -10.73 4.81
N ALA A 150 33.07 -11.85 4.14
CA ALA A 150 33.11 -13.19 4.71
C ALA A 150 33.86 -14.14 3.76
N SER A 151 34.13 -15.36 4.21
CA SER A 151 34.64 -16.45 3.38
C SER A 151 33.82 -17.70 3.65
N ASP A 152 33.77 -18.60 2.68
CA ASP A 152 33.26 -19.95 2.92
C ASP A 152 34.28 -20.78 3.73
N VAL A 153 33.88 -21.99 4.15
CA VAL A 153 34.78 -22.91 4.87
C VAL A 153 35.92 -23.48 4.02
N ARG A 154 35.93 -23.24 2.70
CA ARG A 154 37.02 -23.60 1.77
C ARG A 154 38.01 -22.45 1.56
N GLY A 155 37.70 -21.26 2.05
CA GLY A 155 38.52 -20.05 1.94
C GLY A 155 38.22 -19.21 0.70
N ASN A 156 37.11 -19.43 0.00
CA ASN A 156 36.65 -18.52 -1.06
C ASN A 156 36.07 -17.27 -0.39
N ALA A 157 36.80 -16.15 -0.51
CA ALA A 157 36.40 -14.88 0.10
C ALA A 157 35.42 -14.14 -0.80
N MET A 158 34.32 -13.64 -0.22
CA MET A 158 33.50 -12.62 -0.89
C MET A 158 34.26 -11.30 -0.86
N GLY A 159 34.20 -10.53 -1.96
CA GLY A 159 34.61 -9.12 -1.92
C GLY A 159 33.74 -8.36 -0.91
N THR A 160 34.21 -7.21 -0.43
CA THR A 160 33.36 -6.34 0.41
C THR A 160 32.12 -5.95 -0.36
N SER A 161 30.97 -6.50 0.04
CA SER A 161 29.66 -6.15 -0.49
C SER A 161 29.10 -5.03 0.37
N SER A 162 28.59 -3.98 -0.26
CA SER A 162 28.01 -2.84 0.44
C SER A 162 26.64 -2.50 -0.13
N TYR A 163 25.70 -2.18 0.75
CA TYR A 163 24.43 -1.57 0.39
C TYR A 163 24.18 -0.33 1.23
N LEU A 164 23.33 0.56 0.74
CA LEU A 164 22.96 1.80 1.40
C LEU A 164 21.44 1.91 1.49
N PHE A 165 20.94 2.40 2.61
CA PHE A 165 19.56 2.83 2.78
C PHE A 165 19.52 4.22 3.42
N LYS A 166 18.40 4.93 3.24
CA LYS A 166 18.21 6.27 3.81
C LYS A 166 17.11 6.23 4.85
N VAL A 167 17.40 6.76 6.03
CA VAL A 167 16.44 6.88 7.12
C VAL A 167 15.47 8.03 6.83
N GLN A 168 14.18 7.73 6.79
CA GLN A 168 13.11 8.68 6.50
C GLN A 168 11.90 8.37 7.38
N ASN A 169 11.19 9.40 7.85
CA ASN A 169 9.88 9.18 8.44
C ASN A 169 8.93 8.60 7.38
N PHE A 170 7.78 8.04 7.79
CA PHE A 170 6.66 7.83 6.88
C PHE A 170 6.12 9.19 6.43
N VAL A 171 6.80 9.82 5.47
CA VAL A 171 6.32 11.03 4.83
C VAL A 171 5.04 10.65 4.10
N HIS A 172 3.99 11.43 4.26
CA HIS A 172 2.70 11.18 3.63
C HIS A 172 2.22 12.40 2.86
N GLY A 173 1.38 12.14 1.87
CA GLY A 173 0.76 13.19 1.09
C GLY A 173 -0.32 13.95 1.87
N SER A 174 -0.95 14.88 1.18
CA SER A 174 -2.14 15.56 1.71
C SER A 174 -3.29 14.57 1.94
N VAL A 175 -3.99 14.74 3.07
CA VAL A 175 -5.25 14.04 3.32
C VAL A 175 -6.31 14.48 2.32
N LYS A 176 -6.94 13.51 1.65
CA LYS A 176 -7.99 13.74 0.64
C LYS A 176 -9.35 13.31 1.22
N SER A 177 -10.36 14.17 1.14
CA SER A 177 -11.75 13.78 1.44
C SER A 177 -12.44 13.22 0.19
N LEU A 178 -13.16 12.12 0.34
CA LEU A 178 -13.94 11.49 -0.74
C LEU A 178 -15.36 12.08 -0.87
N SER A 179 -15.81 12.92 0.07
CA SER A 179 -17.15 13.51 0.11
C SER A 179 -17.45 14.45 -1.07
N GLY A 180 -16.46 15.23 -1.52
CA GLY A 180 -16.61 16.26 -2.55
C GLY A 180 -16.87 15.75 -3.98
N LYS A 181 -16.88 14.43 -4.21
CA LYS A 181 -16.90 13.85 -5.56
C LYS A 181 -18.28 13.59 -6.14
N ARG A 182 -19.37 13.78 -5.37
CA ARG A 182 -20.71 13.41 -5.86
C ARG A 182 -21.73 14.47 -6.20
N ASN A 183 -21.60 15.74 -5.78
CA ASN A 183 -22.31 16.90 -6.36
C ASN A 183 -22.10 18.18 -5.52
N ALA A 184 -21.37 19.17 -6.05
CA ALA A 184 -21.28 20.52 -5.48
C ALA A 184 -22.55 21.38 -5.71
N SER A 185 -23.72 20.76 -5.91
CA SER A 185 -24.93 21.50 -6.36
C SER A 185 -26.21 21.19 -5.58
N SER A 186 -26.18 20.43 -4.49
CA SER A 186 -27.32 20.23 -3.60
C SER A 186 -27.00 20.68 -2.19
N VAL A 187 -27.45 21.89 -1.88
CA VAL A 187 -27.55 22.44 -0.54
C VAL A 187 -28.58 21.61 0.25
N LEU A 188 -28.15 21.00 1.37
CA LEU A 188 -28.96 20.35 2.43
C LEU A 188 -29.50 18.93 2.18
N VAL A 189 -28.62 17.92 2.10
CA VAL A 189 -28.98 16.54 2.48
C VAL A 189 -27.90 16.04 3.44
N GLU A 190 -28.31 15.42 4.55
CA GLU A 190 -27.43 14.72 5.50
C GLU A 190 -26.68 13.62 4.74
N GLN A 191 -25.47 13.93 4.26
CA GLN A 191 -24.55 12.96 3.68
C GLN A 191 -23.58 12.57 4.79
N GLU A 192 -23.74 11.36 5.30
CA GLU A 192 -22.79 10.74 6.24
C GLU A 192 -22.11 9.58 5.52
N GLN A 193 -20.79 9.53 5.55
CA GLN A 193 -19.96 8.45 5.02
C GLN A 193 -19.24 7.74 6.16
N ASP A 194 -19.18 6.41 6.15
CA ASP A 194 -18.59 5.66 7.25
C ASP A 194 -18.05 4.29 6.80
N ASN A 195 -17.45 3.54 7.74
CA ASN A 195 -17.02 2.14 7.58
C ASN A 195 -16.32 1.84 6.25
N SER A 196 -15.28 2.63 5.94
CA SER A 196 -14.51 2.40 4.72
C SER A 196 -13.63 1.15 4.81
N CYS A 197 -13.39 0.49 3.69
CA CYS A 197 -12.29 -0.45 3.48
C CYS A 197 -11.52 -0.10 2.19
N VAL A 198 -10.28 -0.55 2.10
CA VAL A 198 -9.39 -0.26 0.97
C VAL A 198 -8.72 -1.55 0.50
N VAL A 199 -8.68 -1.74 -0.81
CA VAL A 199 -7.94 -2.83 -1.47
C VAL A 199 -7.14 -2.26 -2.64
N VAL A 200 -5.98 -2.85 -2.90
CA VAL A 200 -5.04 -2.37 -3.93
C VAL A 200 -4.49 -3.53 -4.74
N SER A 201 -4.15 -3.30 -6.00
CA SER A 201 -3.40 -4.28 -6.79
C SER A 201 -2.01 -4.50 -6.21
N ASP A 202 -1.36 -5.63 -6.54
CA ASP A 202 -0.04 -6.02 -6.01
C ASP A 202 1.03 -4.92 -6.12
N ASN A 203 0.97 -4.12 -7.19
CA ASN A 203 1.89 -3.00 -7.43
C ASN A 203 1.44 -1.66 -6.81
N GLY A 204 0.33 -1.62 -6.09
CA GLY A 204 -0.26 -0.43 -5.46
C GLY A 204 -0.90 0.58 -6.42
N LYS A 205 -0.79 0.40 -7.74
CA LYS A 205 -1.22 1.41 -8.73
C LYS A 205 -2.73 1.57 -8.82
N ASN A 206 -3.47 0.46 -8.80
CA ASN A 206 -4.92 0.49 -8.79
C ASN A 206 -5.41 0.43 -7.34
N VAL A 207 -6.18 1.42 -6.93
CA VAL A 207 -6.68 1.59 -5.56
C VAL A 207 -8.20 1.67 -5.60
N TYR A 208 -8.84 0.84 -4.77
CA TYR A 208 -10.30 0.82 -4.61
C TYR A 208 -10.64 1.09 -3.16
N ILE A 209 -11.43 2.14 -2.93
CA ILE A 209 -11.94 2.49 -1.61
C ILE A 209 -13.43 2.25 -1.62
N VAL A 210 -13.92 1.46 -0.68
CA VAL A 210 -15.33 1.13 -0.53
C VAL A 210 -15.83 1.71 0.78
N TRP A 211 -17.03 2.29 0.83
CA TRP A 211 -17.63 2.84 2.04
C TRP A 211 -19.15 2.75 2.03
N GLU A 212 -19.77 2.93 3.20
CA GLU A 212 -21.21 3.14 3.31
C GLU A 212 -21.53 4.65 3.35
N GLU A 213 -22.59 5.07 2.67
CA GLU A 213 -23.02 6.46 2.62
C GLU A 213 -24.54 6.58 2.70
N VAL A 214 -25.03 7.52 3.50
CA VAL A 214 -26.47 7.85 3.56
C VAL A 214 -26.86 8.71 2.36
N VAL A 215 -27.75 8.19 1.53
CA VAL A 215 -28.36 8.93 0.42
C VAL A 215 -29.89 8.83 0.53
N SER A 216 -30.56 9.97 0.64
CA SER A 216 -32.03 10.04 0.76
C SER A 216 -32.63 9.26 1.95
N GLY A 217 -31.85 9.07 3.02
CA GLY A 217 -32.30 8.43 4.26
C GLY A 217 -32.03 6.93 4.39
N TYR A 218 -31.36 6.32 3.40
CA TYR A 218 -30.92 4.93 3.41
C TYR A 218 -29.42 4.85 3.23
N TRP A 219 -28.79 3.87 3.89
CA TRP A 219 -27.37 3.58 3.71
C TRP A 219 -27.14 2.76 2.45
N ASP A 220 -26.22 3.18 1.60
CA ASP A 220 -25.82 2.54 0.36
C ASP A 220 -24.31 2.26 0.36
N ILE A 221 -23.84 1.32 -0.46
CA ILE A 221 -22.41 1.01 -0.58
C ILE A 221 -21.85 1.63 -1.86
N TYR A 222 -20.71 2.29 -1.74
CA TYR A 222 -20.03 2.95 -2.84
C TYR A 222 -18.57 2.57 -2.93
N CYS A 223 -18.02 2.69 -4.13
CA CYS A 223 -16.63 2.43 -4.43
C CYS A 223 -16.04 3.56 -5.27
N ALA A 224 -14.87 4.06 -4.88
CA ALA A 224 -14.06 4.98 -5.67
C ALA A 224 -12.84 4.23 -6.21
N GLU A 225 -12.54 4.46 -7.48
CA GLU A 225 -11.42 3.84 -8.19
C GLU A 225 -10.37 4.91 -8.52
N SER A 226 -9.11 4.53 -8.34
CA SER A 226 -7.92 5.23 -8.81
C SER A 226 -7.01 4.26 -9.55
N ALA A 227 -6.36 4.75 -10.61
CA ALA A 227 -5.36 4.02 -11.40
C ALA A 227 -3.97 4.67 -11.32
N ASP A 228 -3.78 5.55 -10.32
CA ASP A 228 -2.62 6.42 -10.12
C ASP A 228 -2.23 6.46 -8.64
N PHE A 229 -2.23 5.30 -7.96
CA PHE A 229 -1.83 5.17 -6.56
C PHE A 229 -2.67 6.01 -5.59
N GLY A 230 -3.94 6.27 -5.91
CA GLY A 230 -4.79 7.16 -5.12
C GLY A 230 -4.51 8.65 -5.32
N GLU A 231 -3.78 9.03 -6.38
CA GLU A 231 -3.58 10.45 -6.70
C GLU A 231 -4.90 11.13 -7.08
N SER A 232 -5.69 10.46 -7.91
CA SER A 232 -7.01 10.93 -8.32
C SER A 232 -8.05 9.81 -8.31
N PHE A 233 -9.19 10.13 -7.71
CA PHE A 233 -10.41 9.32 -7.79
C PHE A 233 -11.33 9.96 -8.82
N LEU A 234 -11.49 9.31 -9.99
CA LEU A 234 -12.16 9.88 -11.15
C LEU A 234 -13.66 9.55 -11.21
N ASN A 235 -14.08 8.41 -10.61
CA ASN A 235 -15.45 7.94 -10.60
C ASN A 235 -15.82 7.37 -9.22
N VAL A 236 -17.07 7.56 -8.81
CA VAL A 236 -17.69 6.87 -7.67
C VAL A 236 -18.81 5.99 -8.22
N ILE A 237 -18.75 4.70 -7.93
CA ILE A 237 -19.65 3.65 -8.42
C ILE A 237 -20.51 3.18 -7.25
N LYS A 238 -21.83 3.10 -7.45
CA LYS A 238 -22.74 2.46 -6.49
C LYS A 238 -22.61 0.94 -6.60
N VAL A 239 -22.28 0.26 -5.51
CA VAL A 239 -21.99 -1.17 -5.47
C VAL A 239 -23.28 -1.99 -5.42
N ASN A 240 -24.22 -1.60 -4.56
CA ASN A 240 -25.47 -2.31 -4.32
C ASN A 240 -26.55 -2.14 -5.41
N GLY A 241 -26.21 -1.54 -6.56
CA GLY A 241 -27.15 -1.36 -7.68
C GLY A 241 -28.22 -0.29 -7.43
N ASN A 242 -29.43 -0.47 -7.97
CA ASN A 242 -30.53 0.52 -7.92
C ASN A 242 -31.62 0.18 -6.87
N GLU A 243 -31.32 -0.69 -5.89
CA GLU A 243 -32.28 -1.03 -4.83
C GLU A 243 -32.31 0.07 -3.76
N ASP A 244 -32.97 1.19 -4.07
CA ASP A 244 -32.79 2.46 -3.35
C ASP A 244 -33.67 2.65 -2.08
N ASN A 245 -34.08 1.59 -1.36
CA ASN A 245 -34.99 1.75 -0.19
C ASN A 245 -34.71 0.79 0.98
N VAL A 246 -33.50 0.27 1.12
CA VAL A 246 -33.07 -0.55 2.26
C VAL A 246 -31.68 -0.12 2.71
N ASP A 247 -31.32 -0.45 3.96
CA ASP A 247 -29.99 -0.14 4.48
C ASP A 247 -28.99 -1.21 4.05
N HIS A 248 -27.86 -0.77 3.51
CA HIS A 248 -26.69 -1.56 3.17
C HIS A 248 -25.51 -1.07 4.03
N ARG A 249 -24.90 -1.96 4.82
CA ARG A 249 -23.95 -1.59 5.87
C ARG A 249 -22.75 -2.52 5.94
N TYR A 250 -21.69 -2.05 6.63
CA TYR A 250 -20.48 -2.81 6.96
C TYR A 250 -19.85 -3.51 5.74
N PRO A 251 -19.41 -2.75 4.72
CA PRO A 251 -18.75 -3.35 3.58
C PRO A 251 -17.37 -3.89 3.95
N ASP A 252 -17.01 -5.04 3.39
CA ASP A 252 -15.63 -5.55 3.34
C ASP A 252 -15.28 -5.88 1.88
N ALA A 253 -14.01 -5.83 1.52
CA ALA A 253 -13.58 -5.99 0.14
C ALA A 253 -12.31 -6.82 -0.01
N ALA A 254 -12.21 -7.50 -1.14
CA ALA A 254 -11.03 -8.26 -1.55
C ALA A 254 -10.76 -8.04 -3.05
N ILE A 255 -9.50 -8.21 -3.45
CA ILE A 255 -9.06 -8.10 -4.85
C ILE A 255 -8.27 -9.35 -5.23
N ASP A 256 -8.51 -9.89 -6.41
CA ASP A 256 -7.76 -11.04 -6.92
C ASP A 256 -6.53 -10.61 -7.74
N ALA A 257 -5.66 -11.58 -8.07
CA ALA A 257 -4.46 -11.35 -8.87
C ALA A 257 -4.76 -10.86 -10.31
N SER A 258 -6.00 -11.00 -10.80
CA SER A 258 -6.44 -10.47 -12.09
C SER A 258 -6.93 -9.01 -11.99
N GLY A 259 -7.01 -8.47 -10.78
CA GLY A 259 -7.51 -7.13 -10.49
C GLY A 259 -9.04 -7.02 -10.42
N ASN A 260 -9.76 -8.15 -10.31
CA ASN A 260 -11.19 -8.13 -10.04
C ASN A 260 -11.43 -7.81 -8.56
N VAL A 261 -12.41 -6.95 -8.29
CA VAL A 261 -12.73 -6.49 -6.94
C VAL A 261 -14.06 -7.10 -6.49
N TYR A 262 -14.07 -7.60 -5.26
CA TYR A 262 -15.18 -8.29 -4.64
C TYR A 262 -15.58 -7.49 -3.41
N VAL A 263 -16.86 -7.14 -3.29
CA VAL A 263 -17.37 -6.37 -2.14
C VAL A 263 -18.50 -7.16 -1.52
N VAL A 264 -18.41 -7.40 -0.21
CA VAL A 264 -19.45 -8.02 0.61
C VAL A 264 -20.04 -6.97 1.56
N TRP A 265 -21.34 -7.05 1.85
CA TRP A 265 -22.00 -6.18 2.83
C TRP A 265 -23.20 -6.89 3.46
N GLN A 266 -23.71 -6.34 4.56
CA GLN A 266 -25.01 -6.74 5.11
C GLN A 266 -26.11 -5.81 4.59
N GLN A 267 -27.23 -6.38 4.17
CA GLN A 267 -28.38 -5.68 3.64
C GLN A 267 -29.62 -5.96 4.50
N ARG A 268 -30.43 -4.93 4.74
CA ARG A 268 -31.65 -5.05 5.51
C ARG A 268 -32.83 -5.47 4.62
N SER A 269 -33.16 -6.75 4.59
CA SER A 269 -34.27 -7.31 3.81
C SER A 269 -35.64 -7.14 4.47
N GLY A 270 -35.69 -6.84 5.78
CA GLY A 270 -36.93 -6.71 6.55
C GLY A 270 -36.76 -6.07 7.94
N VAL A 271 -37.73 -6.30 8.83
CA VAL A 271 -37.64 -5.89 10.24
C VAL A 271 -36.88 -6.97 11.00
N ASN A 272 -35.66 -6.64 11.45
CA ASN A 272 -34.72 -7.58 12.10
C ASN A 272 -34.37 -8.75 11.17
N ASP A 273 -33.98 -8.41 9.95
CA ASP A 273 -33.64 -9.36 8.90
C ASP A 273 -32.50 -8.75 8.09
N TRP A 274 -31.28 -9.08 8.50
CA TRP A 274 -30.05 -8.70 7.83
C TRP A 274 -29.52 -9.92 7.08
N ASP A 275 -29.16 -9.74 5.83
CA ASP A 275 -28.66 -10.78 4.94
C ASP A 275 -27.31 -10.37 4.36
N ILE A 276 -26.44 -11.34 4.04
CA ILE A 276 -25.15 -11.04 3.42
C ILE A 276 -25.25 -11.06 1.89
N TYR A 277 -24.80 -9.99 1.26
CA TYR A 277 -24.73 -9.85 -0.19
C TYR A 277 -23.30 -9.60 -0.66
N VAL A 278 -23.03 -9.98 -1.91
CA VAL A 278 -21.76 -9.76 -2.59
C VAL A 278 -21.96 -9.18 -3.98
N ALA A 279 -21.01 -8.39 -4.47
CA ALA A 279 -20.91 -7.98 -5.87
C ALA A 279 -19.45 -7.99 -6.35
N ARG A 280 -19.27 -8.22 -7.65
CA ARG A 280 -17.96 -8.16 -8.33
C ARG A 280 -17.87 -6.99 -9.28
N LEU A 281 -16.73 -6.33 -9.30
CA LEU A 281 -16.26 -5.48 -10.38
C LEU A 281 -15.16 -6.22 -11.14
N GLU A 282 -15.41 -6.55 -12.40
CA GLU A 282 -14.37 -7.11 -13.27
C GLU A 282 -13.35 -6.04 -13.63
N SER A 283 -12.09 -6.45 -13.76
CA SER A 283 -11.01 -5.54 -14.14
C SER A 283 -11.32 -4.82 -15.46
N GLY A 284 -11.35 -3.48 -15.42
CA GLY A 284 -11.69 -2.62 -16.57
C GLY A 284 -13.19 -2.51 -16.90
N ALA A 285 -14.07 -3.13 -16.12
CA ALA A 285 -15.52 -2.95 -16.27
C ALA A 285 -15.96 -1.56 -15.78
N ALA A 286 -17.10 -1.09 -16.28
CA ALA A 286 -17.61 0.25 -15.96
C ALA A 286 -18.38 0.34 -14.62
N GLY A 287 -18.63 -0.79 -13.97
CA GLY A 287 -19.40 -0.88 -12.74
C GLY A 287 -19.57 -2.32 -12.26
N PHE A 288 -20.08 -2.47 -11.04
CA PHE A 288 -20.31 -3.77 -10.41
C PHE A 288 -21.41 -4.56 -11.14
N ALA A 289 -21.23 -5.88 -11.19
CA ALA A 289 -22.29 -6.81 -11.51
C ALA A 289 -23.43 -6.73 -10.48
N SER A 290 -24.60 -7.28 -10.82
CA SER A 290 -25.74 -7.33 -9.91
C SER A 290 -25.36 -8.00 -8.58
N ALA A 291 -25.74 -7.37 -7.47
CA ALA A 291 -25.60 -7.93 -6.13
C ALA A 291 -26.26 -9.31 -6.02
N ARG A 292 -25.62 -10.20 -5.25
CA ARG A 292 -26.07 -11.58 -5.03
C ARG A 292 -26.15 -11.88 -3.54
N LEU A 293 -27.25 -12.50 -3.11
CA LEU A 293 -27.41 -13.05 -1.76
C LEU A 293 -26.48 -14.26 -1.60
N ILE A 294 -25.68 -14.29 -0.53
CA ILE A 294 -24.76 -15.39 -0.26
C ILE A 294 -25.50 -16.63 0.25
N TYR A 295 -26.37 -16.44 1.24
CA TYR A 295 -27.08 -17.54 1.88
C TYR A 295 -28.44 -17.08 2.40
N ASN A 296 -29.49 -17.79 2.00
CA ASN A 296 -30.84 -17.58 2.49
C ASN A 296 -31.16 -18.61 3.57
N ASP A 297 -31.25 -18.19 4.83
CA ASP A 297 -31.50 -19.09 5.95
C ASP A 297 -33.00 -19.44 6.15
N SER A 298 -33.88 -18.89 5.29
CA SER A 298 -35.36 -18.96 5.30
C SER A 298 -36.04 -18.43 6.58
N GLY A 299 -35.27 -17.84 7.49
CA GLY A 299 -35.68 -17.31 8.78
C GLY A 299 -35.79 -15.78 8.79
N ALA A 300 -35.82 -15.22 10.00
CA ALA A 300 -35.67 -13.78 10.24
C ALA A 300 -34.47 -13.58 11.19
N SER A 301 -33.43 -14.38 10.99
CA SER A 301 -32.18 -14.27 11.72
C SER A 301 -31.33 -13.18 11.07
N ASN A 302 -30.57 -12.46 11.88
CA ASN A 302 -29.66 -11.44 11.38
C ASN A 302 -28.33 -12.08 11.03
N GLN A 303 -27.98 -11.97 9.76
CA GLN A 303 -26.64 -12.19 9.24
C GLN A 303 -25.90 -10.84 9.20
N THR A 304 -24.81 -10.69 9.94
CA THR A 304 -24.13 -9.40 10.11
C THR A 304 -22.61 -9.55 10.12
N ARG A 305 -21.91 -8.40 10.01
CA ARG A 305 -20.44 -8.31 10.11
C ARG A 305 -19.70 -9.26 9.15
N PRO A 306 -19.98 -9.19 7.83
CA PRO A 306 -19.31 -10.06 6.88
C PRO A 306 -17.82 -9.73 6.78
N SER A 307 -17.01 -10.74 6.46
CA SER A 307 -15.63 -10.57 6.01
C SER A 307 -15.34 -11.48 4.82
N ILE A 308 -14.54 -10.99 3.88
CA ILE A 308 -14.27 -11.65 2.60
C ILE A 308 -12.77 -11.90 2.39
N ALA A 309 -12.44 -13.01 1.74
CA ALA A 309 -11.14 -13.28 1.16
C ALA A 309 -11.33 -13.92 -0.23
N VAL A 310 -10.34 -13.79 -1.10
CA VAL A 310 -10.32 -14.44 -2.42
C VAL A 310 -9.05 -15.24 -2.59
N GLY A 311 -9.20 -16.44 -3.13
CA GLY A 311 -8.10 -17.40 -3.29
C GLY A 311 -8.02 -17.94 -4.72
N PRO A 312 -7.05 -18.81 -4.99
CA PRO A 312 -6.94 -19.47 -6.30
C PRO A 312 -8.24 -20.20 -6.67
N ALA A 313 -8.50 -20.33 -7.97
CA ALA A 313 -9.62 -21.12 -8.47
C ALA A 313 -9.48 -22.58 -8.02
N LEU A 314 -10.59 -23.21 -7.63
CA LEU A 314 -10.62 -24.62 -7.22
C LEU A 314 -10.68 -25.58 -8.42
N THR A 315 -10.96 -25.08 -9.62
CA THR A 315 -10.98 -25.83 -10.88
C THR A 315 -9.58 -25.86 -11.48
N ASP A 316 -8.95 -27.03 -11.47
CA ASP A 316 -7.88 -27.37 -12.41
C ASP A 316 -8.49 -28.31 -13.45
N ASP A 317 -9.22 -27.76 -14.41
CA ASP A 317 -9.73 -28.52 -15.55
C ASP A 317 -8.63 -28.84 -16.59
N GLY A 318 -7.42 -28.31 -16.37
CA GLY A 318 -6.26 -28.48 -17.24
C GLY A 318 -6.38 -27.74 -18.57
N ASP A 319 -7.37 -26.86 -18.74
CA ASP A 319 -7.52 -26.00 -19.92
C ASP A 319 -6.88 -24.63 -19.65
N SER A 320 -5.68 -24.42 -20.20
CA SER A 320 -4.93 -23.18 -20.00
C SER A 320 -5.50 -21.95 -20.72
N ASP A 321 -6.58 -22.11 -21.49
CA ASP A 321 -7.13 -21.07 -22.35
C ASP A 321 -8.31 -20.29 -21.71
N THR A 322 -8.86 -20.74 -20.57
CA THR A 322 -9.86 -19.99 -19.78
C THR A 322 -9.26 -19.46 -18.47
N VAL A 323 -9.49 -18.18 -18.18
CA VAL A 323 -9.12 -17.58 -16.88
C VAL A 323 -10.27 -17.87 -15.92
N GLU A 324 -10.11 -18.92 -15.12
CA GLU A 324 -11.06 -19.29 -14.07
C GLU A 324 -11.12 -18.17 -13.00
N PRO A 325 -12.32 -17.77 -12.55
CA PRO A 325 -12.44 -16.71 -11.55
C PRO A 325 -11.95 -17.19 -10.18
N ALA A 326 -11.43 -16.25 -9.39
CA ALA A 326 -10.98 -16.53 -8.04
C ALA A 326 -12.10 -17.12 -7.18
N THR A 327 -11.75 -18.06 -6.30
CA THR A 327 -12.68 -18.62 -5.33
C THR A 327 -12.95 -17.58 -4.24
N VAL A 328 -14.22 -17.32 -3.94
CA VAL A 328 -14.63 -16.33 -2.93
C VAL A 328 -14.95 -17.04 -1.63
N TYR A 329 -14.41 -16.52 -0.53
CA TYR A 329 -14.52 -17.03 0.83
C TYR A 329 -15.18 -15.96 1.70
N VAL A 330 -16.29 -16.27 2.37
CA VAL A 330 -16.99 -15.29 3.20
C VAL A 330 -17.36 -15.88 4.56
N CYS A 331 -17.05 -15.17 5.64
CA CYS A 331 -17.55 -15.46 6.97
C CYS A 331 -18.43 -14.33 7.51
N TRP A 332 -19.35 -14.65 8.42
CA TRP A 332 -20.29 -13.69 9.02
C TRP A 332 -20.80 -14.19 10.38
N LEU A 333 -21.52 -13.32 11.09
CA LEU A 333 -22.29 -13.68 12.28
C LEU A 333 -23.73 -13.99 11.89
N ASP A 334 -24.29 -15.08 12.41
CA ASP A 334 -25.70 -15.44 12.25
C ASP A 334 -26.33 -15.72 13.62
N ASP A 335 -27.45 -15.07 13.92
CA ASP A 335 -28.17 -15.19 15.20
C ASP A 335 -29.29 -16.25 15.20
N LYS A 336 -29.35 -17.16 14.21
CA LYS A 336 -30.39 -18.21 14.05
C LYS A 336 -30.63 -19.06 15.30
N ALA A 337 -29.64 -19.20 16.18
CA ALA A 337 -29.76 -19.91 17.45
C ALA A 337 -30.19 -19.03 18.64
N GLY A 338 -30.55 -17.77 18.39
CA GLY A 338 -30.80 -16.73 19.38
C GLY A 338 -29.54 -16.07 19.95
N ILE A 339 -28.36 -16.43 19.44
CA ILE A 339 -27.04 -15.90 19.78
C ILE A 339 -26.19 -15.82 18.51
N ASP A 340 -25.31 -14.82 18.43
CA ASP A 340 -24.37 -14.66 17.31
C ASP A 340 -23.36 -15.81 17.28
N MET A 341 -23.39 -16.60 16.21
CA MET A 341 -22.47 -17.69 15.90
C MET A 341 -21.70 -17.37 14.61
N VAL A 342 -20.54 -17.99 14.42
CA VAL A 342 -19.70 -17.71 13.24
C VAL A 342 -19.99 -18.73 12.16
N TYR A 343 -20.40 -18.24 10.99
CA TYR A 343 -20.62 -19.05 9.81
C TYR A 343 -19.68 -18.66 8.69
N TYR A 344 -19.46 -19.60 7.79
CA TYR A 344 -18.63 -19.42 6.62
C TYR A 344 -19.19 -20.20 5.42
N THR A 345 -18.92 -19.69 4.22
CA THR A 345 -19.17 -20.36 2.94
C THR A 345 -18.18 -19.90 1.87
N ARG A 346 -18.21 -20.58 0.72
CA ARG A 346 -17.42 -20.21 -0.46
C ARG A 346 -18.16 -20.53 -1.76
N THR A 347 -17.60 -20.05 -2.86
CA THR A 347 -18.00 -20.49 -4.20
C THR A 347 -17.53 -21.93 -4.47
N THR A 348 -18.27 -22.68 -5.27
CA THR A 348 -17.92 -24.06 -5.67
C THR A 348 -17.02 -24.08 -6.91
N ALA A 349 -16.26 -25.16 -7.09
CA ALA A 349 -15.45 -25.38 -8.29
C ALA A 349 -16.33 -25.45 -9.56
N ASP A 350 -17.42 -26.21 -9.53
CA ASP A 350 -18.24 -26.50 -10.72
C ASP A 350 -19.05 -25.29 -11.29
N TYR A 351 -19.09 -24.15 -10.58
CA TYR A 351 -19.92 -22.98 -10.93
C TYR A 351 -19.22 -21.63 -10.83
N ALA A 352 -17.87 -21.64 -10.81
CA ALA A 352 -17.08 -20.41 -10.78
C ALA A 352 -17.44 -19.46 -11.97
N ASP A 353 -17.75 -20.04 -13.13
CA ASP A 353 -18.12 -19.34 -14.36
C ASP A 353 -19.47 -18.61 -14.34
N GLU A 354 -20.45 -19.09 -13.56
CA GLU A 354 -21.82 -18.55 -13.59
C GLU A 354 -22.15 -17.64 -12.40
N TRP A 355 -21.30 -17.55 -11.36
CA TRP A 355 -21.59 -16.75 -10.14
C TRP A 355 -22.91 -17.10 -9.44
N ASP A 356 -23.60 -18.15 -9.89
CA ASP A 356 -25.04 -18.30 -9.66
C ASP A 356 -25.37 -19.13 -8.40
N GLU A 357 -24.43 -19.88 -7.81
CA GLU A 357 -24.66 -20.62 -6.54
C GLU A 357 -23.42 -20.71 -5.63
N PHE A 358 -23.54 -20.17 -4.40
CA PHE A 358 -22.66 -20.49 -3.27
C PHE A 358 -22.92 -21.93 -2.79
N VAL A 359 -21.96 -22.54 -2.07
CA VAL A 359 -22.22 -23.85 -1.42
C VAL A 359 -23.49 -23.74 -0.57
N GLY A 360 -24.49 -24.57 -0.90
CA GLY A 360 -25.86 -24.44 -0.38
C GLY A 360 -26.06 -24.66 1.13
N MET A 361 -25.00 -24.95 1.88
CA MET A 361 -25.02 -25.02 3.35
C MET A 361 -23.87 -24.20 3.93
N ALA A 362 -24.22 -23.15 4.68
CA ALA A 362 -23.26 -22.41 5.50
C ALA A 362 -22.72 -23.31 6.63
N LEU A 363 -21.40 -23.36 6.78
CA LEU A 363 -20.72 -24.11 7.84
C LEU A 363 -20.57 -23.24 9.08
N ARG A 364 -21.02 -23.72 10.23
CA ARG A 364 -20.73 -23.10 11.52
C ARG A 364 -19.30 -23.48 11.94
N ILE A 365 -18.47 -22.51 12.30
CA ILE A 365 -17.05 -22.73 12.63
C ILE A 365 -16.70 -22.50 14.11
N ASP A 366 -17.64 -22.01 14.94
CA ASP A 366 -17.45 -21.82 16.39
C ASP A 366 -18.02 -22.99 17.24
N ASP A 367 -18.00 -24.21 16.71
CA ASP A 367 -18.83 -25.33 17.17
C ASP A 367 -18.18 -26.23 18.24
N ASP A 368 -16.88 -26.09 18.49
CA ASP A 368 -16.11 -27.00 19.34
C ASP A 368 -15.95 -26.53 20.80
N ARG A 369 -15.80 -25.21 21.04
CA ARG A 369 -15.65 -24.67 22.41
C ARG A 369 -16.87 -23.94 22.96
N TRP A 370 -17.90 -23.77 22.14
CA TRP A 370 -19.18 -23.13 22.50
C TRP A 370 -18.99 -21.79 23.23
N PRO A 371 -18.34 -20.80 22.58
CA PRO A 371 -18.39 -19.43 23.08
C PRO A 371 -19.86 -19.00 23.24
N GLN A 372 -20.15 -18.23 24.29
CA GLN A 372 -21.54 -17.83 24.56
C GLN A 372 -22.05 -16.78 23.57
N LEU A 373 -21.14 -15.97 23.03
CA LEU A 373 -21.39 -14.90 22.06
C LEU A 373 -20.14 -14.72 21.18
N CYS A 374 -20.33 -14.62 19.87
CA CYS A 374 -19.27 -14.33 18.90
C CYS A 374 -19.37 -12.91 18.32
N ALA A 375 -18.25 -12.33 17.89
CA ALA A 375 -18.25 -11.01 17.26
C ALA A 375 -17.08 -10.78 16.30
N ASP A 376 -17.34 -9.92 15.31
CA ASP A 376 -16.40 -9.40 14.29
C ASP A 376 -15.47 -10.48 13.71
N PRO A 377 -16.03 -11.47 12.99
CA PRO A 377 -15.22 -12.52 12.39
C PRO A 377 -14.37 -11.96 11.24
N ARG A 378 -13.17 -12.52 11.07
CA ARG A 378 -12.23 -12.21 10.00
C ARG A 378 -11.79 -13.49 9.31
N ILE A 379 -11.65 -13.42 8.00
CA ILE A 379 -11.13 -14.51 7.17
C ILE A 379 -9.94 -14.02 6.34
N ARG A 380 -8.91 -14.86 6.25
CA ARG A 380 -7.71 -14.67 5.43
C ARG A 380 -7.25 -15.99 4.83
N LEU A 381 -6.47 -15.89 3.76
CA LEU A 381 -5.88 -17.03 3.08
C LEU A 381 -4.35 -16.89 3.03
N ASP A 382 -3.64 -18.02 3.02
CA ASP A 382 -2.26 -18.06 2.53
C ASP A 382 -2.21 -18.29 1.01
N ASP A 383 -1.03 -18.22 0.38
CA ASP A 383 -0.86 -18.39 -1.07
C ASP A 383 -1.22 -19.80 -1.56
N SER A 384 -1.25 -20.79 -0.65
CA SER A 384 -1.75 -22.14 -0.96
C SER A 384 -3.27 -22.22 -0.94
N GLY A 385 -3.94 -21.14 -0.53
CA GLY A 385 -5.38 -21.07 -0.33
C GLY A 385 -5.84 -21.53 1.05
N ARG A 386 -4.96 -21.95 1.97
CA ARG A 386 -5.37 -22.38 3.33
C ARG A 386 -6.16 -21.27 4.00
N ILE A 387 -7.28 -21.64 4.61
CA ILE A 387 -8.22 -20.71 5.23
C ILE A 387 -7.85 -20.51 6.69
N PHE A 388 -7.89 -19.26 7.11
CA PHE A 388 -7.68 -18.81 8.47
C PHE A 388 -8.87 -17.96 8.88
N ALA A 389 -9.54 -18.33 9.96
CA ALA A 389 -10.65 -17.57 10.51
C ALA A 389 -10.35 -17.19 11.97
N ALA A 390 -10.64 -15.95 12.34
CA ALA A 390 -10.52 -15.48 13.71
C ALA A 390 -11.75 -14.67 14.11
N TRP A 391 -12.16 -14.78 15.37
CA TRP A 391 -13.30 -14.05 15.91
C TRP A 391 -13.11 -13.79 17.40
N ARG A 392 -13.84 -12.82 17.94
CA ARG A 392 -13.94 -12.69 19.39
C ARG A 392 -15.04 -13.60 19.90
N GLY A 393 -14.77 -14.36 20.95
CA GLY A 393 -15.75 -15.20 21.64
C GLY A 393 -15.80 -14.93 23.14
N GLN A 394 -16.99 -14.97 23.73
CA GLN A 394 -17.18 -14.90 25.18
C GLN A 394 -16.95 -16.28 25.82
N ASN A 395 -15.98 -16.34 26.73
CA ASN A 395 -15.64 -17.50 27.55
C ASN A 395 -16.74 -17.81 28.59
N GLN A 396 -16.71 -19.02 29.16
CA GLN A 396 -17.68 -19.45 30.18
C GLN A 396 -17.66 -18.61 31.47
N ASP A 397 -16.52 -18.00 31.78
CA ASP A 397 -16.34 -17.09 32.93
C ASP A 397 -16.74 -15.63 32.61
N SER A 398 -17.40 -15.42 31.46
CA SER A 398 -17.83 -14.13 30.92
C SER A 398 -16.69 -13.20 30.45
N THR A 399 -15.43 -13.63 30.54
CA THR A 399 -14.32 -12.94 29.87
C THR A 399 -14.40 -13.13 28.36
N SER A 400 -13.66 -12.36 27.58
CA SER A 400 -13.65 -12.47 26.11
C SER A 400 -12.24 -12.77 25.60
N SER A 401 -12.15 -13.69 24.65
CA SER A 401 -10.92 -14.14 24.01
C SER A 401 -11.01 -13.99 22.50
N ILE A 402 -9.86 -13.98 21.84
CA ILE A 402 -9.79 -14.21 20.41
C ILE A 402 -9.66 -15.70 20.17
N TYR A 403 -10.56 -16.21 19.33
CA TYR A 403 -10.58 -17.57 18.83
C TYR A 403 -10.07 -17.57 17.40
N PHE A 404 -9.44 -18.67 17.03
CA PHE A 404 -8.81 -18.87 15.74
C PHE A 404 -8.96 -20.33 15.34
N ASP A 405 -9.27 -20.55 14.07
CA ASP A 405 -9.28 -21.86 13.47
C ASP A 405 -8.80 -21.81 12.01
N THR A 406 -8.31 -22.94 11.51
CA THR A 406 -7.79 -23.09 10.16
C THR A 406 -8.43 -24.27 9.46
N ALA A 407 -8.66 -24.13 8.17
CA ALA A 407 -9.04 -25.22 7.30
C ALA A 407 -8.09 -25.25 6.10
N ALA A 408 -7.63 -26.43 5.70
CA ALA A 408 -6.91 -26.54 4.44
C ALA A 408 -7.90 -26.31 3.28
N ALA A 409 -7.62 -25.39 2.35
CA ALA A 409 -8.44 -25.28 1.13
C ALA A 409 -8.03 -26.29 0.05
N THR A 410 -6.79 -26.79 0.13
CA THR A 410 -6.24 -27.84 -0.76
C THR A 410 -6.33 -29.24 -0.15
N SER A 411 -6.98 -29.40 1.01
CA SER A 411 -7.32 -30.73 1.51
C SER A 411 -8.38 -31.38 0.63
N VAL A 412 -8.55 -32.69 0.81
CA VAL A 412 -9.49 -33.52 0.04
C VAL A 412 -10.96 -33.07 0.18
N ASP A 413 -11.26 -32.25 1.19
CA ASP A 413 -12.57 -31.69 1.52
C ASP A 413 -12.65 -30.17 1.28
N ALA A 414 -11.54 -29.54 0.88
CA ALA A 414 -11.46 -28.16 0.44
C ALA A 414 -12.17 -27.16 1.39
N GLY A 415 -11.82 -27.14 2.67
CA GLY A 415 -12.44 -26.20 3.62
C GLY A 415 -13.86 -26.55 4.07
N GLU A 416 -14.32 -27.79 3.84
CA GLU A 416 -15.56 -28.32 4.43
C GLU A 416 -15.40 -28.70 5.91
N ASN A 417 -14.17 -28.83 6.43
CA ASN A 417 -13.91 -29.05 7.84
C ASN A 417 -12.85 -28.07 8.36
N PHE A 418 -13.17 -27.38 9.45
CA PHE A 418 -12.23 -26.60 10.24
C PHE A 418 -11.55 -27.49 11.29
N GLY A 419 -10.46 -27.00 11.87
CA GLY A 419 -9.69 -27.69 12.89
C GLY A 419 -10.39 -27.65 14.25
N VAL A 420 -9.62 -27.30 15.29
CA VAL A 420 -10.17 -27.13 16.63
C VAL A 420 -9.98 -25.68 17.02
N ASP A 421 -11.07 -25.04 17.43
CA ASP A 421 -11.10 -23.72 18.05
C ASP A 421 -9.90 -23.51 18.99
N THR A 422 -9.01 -22.59 18.65
CA THR A 422 -7.83 -22.25 19.44
C THR A 422 -7.96 -20.85 20.01
N ILE A 423 -7.77 -20.73 21.33
CA ILE A 423 -7.73 -19.41 21.97
C ILE A 423 -6.33 -18.82 21.75
N VAL A 424 -6.28 -17.68 21.09
CA VAL A 424 -5.05 -16.98 20.67
C VAL A 424 -4.88 -15.62 21.38
N SER A 425 -5.61 -15.41 22.47
CA SER A 425 -5.37 -14.29 23.38
C SER A 425 -5.49 -14.73 24.85
N ASP A 426 -5.09 -13.88 25.78
CA ASP A 426 -5.01 -14.20 27.20
C ASP A 426 -6.31 -13.96 28.00
N GLY A 427 -7.47 -13.97 27.34
CA GLY A 427 -8.78 -13.78 28.00
C GLY A 427 -9.10 -12.34 28.40
N THR A 428 -8.38 -11.36 27.86
CA THR A 428 -8.59 -9.92 28.15
C THR A 428 -9.03 -9.10 26.94
N ALA A 429 -9.47 -9.77 25.87
CA ALA A 429 -9.84 -9.15 24.59
C ALA A 429 -11.27 -8.59 24.64
N ASN A 430 -11.42 -7.30 24.94
CA ASN A 430 -12.71 -6.63 25.06
C ASN A 430 -12.78 -5.45 24.08
N GLY A 431 -13.92 -5.24 23.40
CA GLY A 431 -14.11 -4.12 22.44
C GLY A 431 -14.43 -4.55 20.99
N LYS A 432 -13.68 -4.07 19.99
CA LYS A 432 -13.72 -4.56 18.60
C LYS A 432 -13.09 -5.96 18.55
N GLY A 433 -13.63 -6.91 17.79
CA GLY A 433 -12.98 -8.20 17.52
C GLY A 433 -11.72 -8.06 16.67
N PRO A 434 -11.02 -9.19 16.39
CA PRO A 434 -9.64 -9.16 15.92
C PRO A 434 -9.52 -8.56 14.52
N ASP A 435 -8.33 -8.09 14.19
CA ASP A 435 -7.87 -8.08 12.79
C ASP A 435 -6.84 -9.19 12.59
N LEU A 436 -6.85 -9.79 11.40
CA LEU A 436 -6.13 -11.02 11.10
C LEU A 436 -5.34 -10.84 9.81
N GLU A 437 -4.06 -11.21 9.84
CA GLU A 437 -3.21 -11.33 8.65
C GLU A 437 -2.34 -12.58 8.74
N VAL A 438 -1.92 -13.12 7.60
CA VAL A 438 -1.22 -14.40 7.51
C VAL A 438 -0.09 -14.30 6.51
N SER A 439 1.09 -14.83 6.85
CA SER A 439 2.22 -14.87 5.92
C SER A 439 1.87 -15.65 4.65
N GLN A 440 2.53 -15.33 3.52
CA GLN A 440 2.32 -16.02 2.24
C GLN A 440 2.31 -17.55 2.33
N THR A 441 3.15 -18.12 3.19
CA THR A 441 3.29 -19.57 3.35
C THR A 441 2.34 -20.17 4.40
N GLY A 442 1.57 -19.34 5.09
CA GLY A 442 0.77 -19.73 6.25
C GLY A 442 1.63 -20.14 7.45
N SER A 443 2.93 -19.84 7.45
CA SER A 443 3.82 -20.22 8.55
C SER A 443 3.67 -19.34 9.78
N ILE A 444 3.15 -18.11 9.61
CA ILE A 444 3.00 -17.13 10.68
C ILE A 444 1.61 -16.50 10.59
N VAL A 445 0.93 -16.41 11.72
CA VAL A 445 -0.38 -15.79 11.87
C VAL A 445 -0.26 -14.58 12.79
N TYR A 446 -0.83 -13.46 12.35
CA TYR A 446 -0.84 -12.19 13.04
C TYR A 446 -2.25 -11.86 13.50
N VAL A 447 -2.41 -11.66 14.81
CA VAL A 447 -3.69 -11.31 15.42
C VAL A 447 -3.54 -10.01 16.17
N LEU A 448 -4.19 -8.96 15.66
CA LEU A 448 -4.23 -7.66 16.31
C LEU A 448 -5.53 -7.55 17.13
N CYS A 449 -5.44 -7.23 18.42
CA CYS A 449 -6.63 -6.99 19.22
C CYS A 449 -6.45 -5.97 20.35
N LYS A 450 -7.57 -5.37 20.78
CA LYS A 450 -7.64 -4.54 21.98
C LYS A 450 -7.63 -5.39 23.25
N LYS A 451 -6.65 -5.16 24.12
CA LYS A 451 -6.54 -5.72 25.46
C LYS A 451 -6.96 -4.71 26.52
N LEU A 452 -7.80 -5.11 27.46
CA LEU A 452 -8.15 -4.32 28.65
C LEU A 452 -7.46 -4.87 29.91
N THR A 453 -6.72 -4.02 30.61
CA THR A 453 -6.10 -4.33 31.91
C THR A 453 -6.59 -3.33 32.96
N GLY A 454 -7.60 -3.71 33.75
CA GLY A 454 -8.22 -2.80 34.71
C GLY A 454 -8.87 -1.60 34.01
N THR A 455 -8.33 -0.40 34.21
CA THR A 455 -8.80 0.84 33.57
C THR A 455 -8.01 1.24 32.32
N GLU A 456 -7.11 0.37 31.87
CA GLU A 456 -6.21 0.62 30.75
C GLU A 456 -6.60 -0.20 29.53
N ALA A 457 -6.39 0.38 28.34
CA ALA A 457 -6.57 -0.25 27.05
C ALA A 457 -5.27 -0.17 26.23
N ASN A 458 -4.84 -1.32 25.70
CA ASN A 458 -3.68 -1.45 24.82
C ASN A 458 -4.05 -2.20 23.55
N LEU A 459 -3.35 -1.90 22.48
CA LEU A 459 -3.41 -2.63 21.22
C LEU A 459 -2.23 -3.61 21.19
N LEU A 460 -2.54 -4.90 21.10
CA LEU A 460 -1.53 -5.97 21.07
C LEU A 460 -1.58 -6.72 19.75
N LEU A 461 -0.40 -6.89 19.16
CA LEU A 461 -0.14 -7.81 18.06
C LEU A 461 0.37 -9.13 18.65
N TYR A 462 -0.36 -10.22 18.43
CA TYR A 462 0.09 -11.57 18.74
C TYR A 462 0.60 -12.25 17.48
N CYS A 463 1.80 -12.83 17.55
CA CYS A 463 2.43 -13.55 16.45
C CYS A 463 2.50 -15.03 16.79
N TYR A 464 1.97 -15.87 15.91
CA TYR A 464 1.90 -17.32 16.08
C TYR A 464 2.64 -18.05 14.96
N ASN A 465 3.59 -18.91 15.32
CA ASN A 465 4.36 -19.70 14.36
C ASN A 465 3.81 -21.11 14.22
N TYR A 466 3.75 -21.61 12.99
CA TYR A 466 3.30 -22.98 12.72
C TYR A 466 4.38 -24.01 13.07
N ASN A 467 4.13 -24.84 14.08
CA ASN A 467 5.01 -25.94 14.46
C ASN A 467 4.66 -27.20 13.67
N GLN A 468 5.41 -27.46 12.59
CA GLN A 468 5.26 -28.63 11.72
C GLN A 468 5.33 -29.98 12.46
N GLY A 469 6.08 -30.05 13.57
CA GLY A 469 6.23 -31.28 14.35
C GLY A 469 5.01 -31.60 15.21
N LEU A 470 4.23 -30.58 15.58
CA LEU A 470 3.04 -30.69 16.41
C LEU A 470 1.74 -30.51 15.62
N GLY A 471 1.80 -29.92 14.42
CA GLY A 471 0.64 -29.59 13.61
C GLY A 471 -0.23 -28.49 14.23
N VAL A 472 0.36 -27.58 15.01
CA VAL A 472 -0.35 -26.51 15.72
C VAL A 472 0.41 -25.19 15.61
N TYR A 473 -0.30 -24.09 15.82
CA TYR A 473 0.29 -22.75 15.95
C TYR A 473 0.66 -22.49 17.41
N GLU A 474 1.90 -22.07 17.64
CA GLU A 474 2.42 -21.72 18.97
C GLU A 474 2.70 -20.22 19.04
N LEU A 475 2.38 -19.61 20.19
CA LEU A 475 2.67 -18.18 20.41
C LEU A 475 4.18 -17.96 20.39
N ASP A 476 4.63 -17.14 19.46
CA ASP A 476 6.02 -16.71 19.34
C ASP A 476 6.29 -15.45 20.19
N GLY A 477 5.35 -14.50 20.13
CA GLY A 477 5.45 -13.24 20.88
C GLY A 477 4.16 -12.42 20.88
N SER A 478 4.10 -11.46 21.80
CA SER A 478 3.05 -10.44 21.87
C SER A 478 3.68 -9.06 21.99
N TYR A 479 3.29 -8.13 21.13
CA TYR A 479 3.93 -6.83 20.97
C TYR A 479 2.90 -5.73 21.12
N GLN A 480 3.22 -4.71 21.94
CA GLN A 480 2.36 -3.55 22.13
C GLN A 480 2.59 -2.55 21.01
N VAL A 481 1.50 -2.08 20.40
CA VAL A 481 1.55 -1.17 19.25
C VAL A 481 1.51 0.31 19.67
N ASN A 482 0.79 0.63 20.74
CA ASN A 482 0.62 2.02 21.19
C ASN A 482 1.54 2.34 22.39
N ASP A 483 2.19 3.50 22.37
CA ASP A 483 3.23 3.91 23.36
C ASP A 483 2.75 4.06 24.81
N ALA A 484 1.45 4.27 25.05
CA ALA A 484 0.92 4.49 26.39
C ALA A 484 -0.39 3.74 26.63
N ALA A 485 -0.55 3.24 27.86
CA ALA A 485 -1.81 2.70 28.34
C ALA A 485 -2.91 3.79 28.27
N LEU A 486 -3.80 3.65 27.29
CA LEU A 486 -4.91 4.57 27.10
C LEU A 486 -6.01 4.25 28.11
N SER A 487 -6.87 5.22 28.46
CA SER A 487 -8.04 4.91 29.30
C SER A 487 -8.91 3.83 28.62
N ALA A 488 -9.53 2.95 29.41
CA ALA A 488 -10.37 1.85 28.90
C ALA A 488 -11.47 2.32 27.92
N ASP A 489 -12.00 3.53 28.16
CA ASP A 489 -13.03 4.20 27.36
C ASP A 489 -12.53 4.70 26.00
N THR A 490 -11.24 4.56 25.69
CA THR A 490 -10.69 4.97 24.39
C THR A 490 -11.23 4.08 23.28
N LEU A 491 -11.83 4.72 22.27
CA LEU A 491 -12.15 4.09 20.98
C LEU A 491 -10.82 3.73 20.31
N LEU A 492 -10.45 2.46 20.43
CA LEU A 492 -9.28 1.85 19.80
C LEU A 492 -9.81 0.95 18.68
N GLU A 493 -10.15 1.56 17.56
CA GLU A 493 -10.39 0.83 16.33
C GLU A 493 -9.09 0.82 15.53
N TYR A 494 -8.85 -0.29 14.84
CA TYR A 494 -7.55 -0.60 14.27
C TYR A 494 -7.69 -1.40 12.97
N ALA A 495 -6.63 -1.35 12.16
CA ALA A 495 -6.44 -2.17 10.98
C ALA A 495 -4.99 -2.67 10.93
N LEU A 496 -4.82 -3.91 10.49
CA LEU A 496 -3.57 -4.63 10.37
C LEU A 496 -3.32 -4.99 8.90
N LYS A 497 -2.08 -4.79 8.43
CA LYS A 497 -1.58 -5.34 7.17
C LYS A 497 -0.17 -5.85 7.29
N ILE A 498 0.19 -6.79 6.42
CA ILE A 498 1.56 -7.27 6.26
C ILE A 498 1.96 -7.26 4.78
N ASN A 499 3.26 -7.10 4.52
CA ASN A 499 3.83 -7.32 3.17
C ASN A 499 4.37 -8.76 3.04
N ASN A 500 4.91 -9.10 1.86
CA ASN A 500 5.53 -10.41 1.61
C ASN A 500 6.78 -10.70 2.46
N ASN A 501 7.42 -9.65 2.96
CA ASN A 501 8.56 -9.77 3.88
C ASN A 501 8.11 -10.02 5.33
N ASN A 502 6.80 -10.06 5.57
CA ASN A 502 6.14 -10.15 6.87
C ASN A 502 6.40 -8.94 7.79
N ASP A 503 6.74 -7.79 7.21
CA ASP A 503 6.71 -6.51 7.90
C ASP A 503 5.26 -6.15 8.18
N VAL A 504 5.01 -5.61 9.36
CA VAL A 504 3.66 -5.35 9.89
C VAL A 504 3.40 -3.85 9.89
N PHE A 505 2.23 -3.48 9.38
CA PHE A 505 1.71 -2.13 9.40
C PHE A 505 0.41 -2.11 10.20
N VAL A 506 0.30 -1.15 11.13
CA VAL A 506 -0.88 -1.00 11.98
C VAL A 506 -1.35 0.44 11.97
N ALA A 507 -2.61 0.64 11.61
CA ALA A 507 -3.30 1.91 11.75
C ALA A 507 -4.30 1.84 12.90
N TRP A 508 -4.39 2.87 13.75
CA TRP A 508 -5.35 2.89 14.85
C TRP A 508 -5.84 4.30 15.21
N SER A 509 -7.08 4.36 15.69
CA SER A 509 -7.64 5.55 16.31
C SER A 509 -7.13 5.67 17.75
N GLY A 510 -6.47 6.78 18.08
CA GLY A 510 -5.89 7.04 19.40
C GLY A 510 -6.40 8.35 20.01
N LYS A 511 -6.72 8.34 21.31
CA LYS A 511 -7.20 9.54 22.01
C LYS A 511 -6.05 10.49 22.35
N GLN A 512 -6.18 11.75 21.95
CA GLN A 512 -5.26 12.84 22.26
C GLN A 512 -6.05 14.03 22.84
N GLY A 513 -6.04 14.16 24.17
CA GLY A 513 -6.91 15.12 24.86
C GLY A 513 -8.39 14.77 24.64
N ASP A 514 -9.15 15.71 24.09
CA ASP A 514 -10.56 15.51 23.73
C ASP A 514 -10.75 15.03 22.28
N SER A 515 -9.67 14.90 21.51
CA SER A 515 -9.70 14.46 20.10
C SER A 515 -9.33 12.98 19.96
N CYS A 516 -9.75 12.37 18.86
CA CYS A 516 -9.32 11.05 18.42
C CYS A 516 -8.63 11.21 17.06
N VAL A 517 -7.40 10.73 16.93
CA VAL A 517 -6.55 10.90 15.74
C VAL A 517 -6.15 9.54 15.18
N ILE A 518 -5.96 9.47 13.87
CA ILE A 518 -5.45 8.26 13.22
C ILE A 518 -3.93 8.26 13.25
N ASN A 519 -3.38 7.18 13.79
CA ASN A 519 -1.95 6.91 13.85
C ASN A 519 -1.63 5.74 12.93
N LEU A 520 -0.44 5.71 12.35
CA LEU A 520 0.11 4.60 11.59
C LEU A 520 1.53 4.31 12.08
N ALA A 521 1.81 3.06 12.38
CA ALA A 521 3.15 2.56 12.65
C ALA A 521 3.46 1.36 11.76
N GLY A 522 4.72 1.24 11.35
CA GLY A 522 5.25 0.08 10.66
C GLY A 522 6.35 -0.56 11.50
N ALA A 523 6.46 -1.87 11.44
CA ALA A 523 7.37 -2.66 12.23
C ALA A 523 7.93 -3.81 11.40
N LEU A 524 9.24 -4.00 11.44
CA LEU A 524 9.89 -5.07 10.71
C LEU A 524 9.59 -6.43 11.36
N HIS A 525 9.50 -7.47 10.54
CA HIS A 525 9.13 -8.86 10.89
C HIS A 525 9.84 -9.47 12.14
N THR A 526 10.96 -8.90 12.58
CA THR A 526 11.89 -9.59 13.48
C THR A 526 11.85 -9.13 14.92
N ASP A 527 11.49 -7.87 15.16
CA ASP A 527 11.53 -7.28 16.50
C ASP A 527 10.19 -6.61 16.90
N TYR A 528 9.30 -6.38 15.93
CA TYR A 528 7.99 -5.73 16.08
C TYR A 528 7.94 -4.57 17.09
N GLN A 529 8.87 -3.62 16.96
CA GLN A 529 8.90 -2.39 17.77
C GLN A 529 8.10 -1.29 17.06
N PHE A 530 7.10 -0.72 17.73
CA PHE A 530 6.17 0.28 17.19
C PHE A 530 6.40 1.68 17.80
N GLU A 531 7.66 2.04 18.04
CA GLU A 531 8.02 3.23 18.84
C GLU A 531 7.94 4.58 18.09
N ASP A 532 7.80 4.55 16.75
CA ASP A 532 7.58 5.73 15.92
C ASP A 532 6.29 5.55 15.12
N TYR A 533 5.40 6.55 15.18
CA TYR A 533 4.16 6.57 14.40
C TYR A 533 3.89 7.93 13.76
N THR A 534 3.17 7.88 12.65
CA THR A 534 2.74 9.05 11.88
C THR A 534 1.28 9.35 12.16
N GLN A 535 0.95 10.64 12.29
CA GLN A 535 -0.41 11.13 12.47
C GLN A 535 -0.88 11.86 11.21
N PHE A 536 -2.05 11.51 10.69
CA PHE A 536 -2.54 12.08 9.43
C PHE A 536 -3.29 13.40 9.60
N ALA A 537 -3.93 13.61 10.74
CA ALA A 537 -4.73 14.79 11.01
C ALA A 537 -4.86 15.08 12.50
N THR A 538 -4.87 16.37 12.86
CA THR A 538 -5.02 16.84 14.23
C THR A 538 -6.45 17.32 14.51
N GLY A 539 -6.90 17.15 15.76
CA GLY A 539 -8.19 17.64 16.24
C GLY A 539 -9.41 16.76 15.87
N GLY A 540 -10.53 17.03 16.56
CA GLY A 540 -11.85 16.40 16.39
C GLY A 540 -11.89 14.88 16.57
N GLN A 541 -12.94 14.22 16.07
CA GLN A 541 -13.11 12.76 16.20
C GLN A 541 -12.80 12.08 14.87
N GLN A 542 -11.87 11.15 14.90
CA GLN A 542 -11.50 10.31 13.77
C GLN A 542 -11.45 8.85 14.22
N PHE A 543 -12.01 7.95 13.44
CA PHE A 543 -12.22 6.56 13.83
C PHE A 543 -12.32 5.63 12.62
N ARG A 544 -12.40 4.31 12.87
CA ARG A 544 -12.53 3.24 11.87
C ARG A 544 -11.48 3.30 10.75
N PRO A 545 -10.17 3.27 11.09
CA PRO A 545 -9.16 3.17 10.06
C PRO A 545 -9.28 1.84 9.30
N ALA A 546 -9.02 1.88 8.01
CA ALA A 546 -8.70 0.73 7.18
C ALA A 546 -7.33 0.95 6.52
N LEU A 547 -6.66 -0.15 6.21
CA LEU A 547 -5.28 -0.16 5.77
C LEU A 547 -5.09 -1.18 4.64
N ALA A 548 -4.35 -0.78 3.62
CA ALA A 548 -3.80 -1.66 2.59
C ALA A 548 -2.34 -1.30 2.33
N THR A 549 -1.58 -2.25 1.80
CA THR A 549 -0.23 -2.02 1.26
C THR A 549 -0.12 -2.65 -0.12
N ASP A 550 0.83 -2.18 -0.92
CA ASP A 550 1.30 -3.01 -2.03
C ASP A 550 2.02 -4.25 -1.50
N ILE A 551 2.31 -5.20 -2.39
CA ILE A 551 2.78 -6.53 -2.00
C ILE A 551 4.17 -6.49 -1.34
N GLU A 552 4.97 -5.48 -1.67
CA GLU A 552 6.32 -5.25 -1.13
C GLU A 552 6.31 -4.36 0.13
N GLY A 553 5.20 -3.68 0.43
CA GLY A 553 5.12 -2.70 1.52
C GLY A 553 5.81 -1.36 1.22
N ASN A 554 6.11 -1.06 -0.05
CA ASN A 554 6.65 0.24 -0.47
C ASN A 554 5.58 1.33 -0.43
N HIS A 555 4.31 0.96 -0.57
CA HIS A 555 3.19 1.88 -0.54
C HIS A 555 2.16 1.45 0.50
N PHE A 556 1.76 2.39 1.36
CA PHE A 556 0.62 2.20 2.27
C PHE A 556 -0.54 3.08 1.86
N PHE A 557 -1.76 2.62 2.17
CA PHE A 557 -3.00 3.29 1.85
C PHE A 557 -3.89 3.24 3.08
N VAL A 558 -4.23 4.40 3.64
CA VAL A 558 -5.04 4.50 4.87
C VAL A 558 -6.30 5.28 4.57
N THR A 559 -7.44 4.71 4.97
CA THR A 559 -8.73 5.41 4.98
C THR A 559 -9.30 5.43 6.38
N TRP A 560 -10.14 6.41 6.69
CA TRP A 560 -10.82 6.51 7.99
C TRP A 560 -12.06 7.38 7.89
N THR A 561 -12.92 7.27 8.91
CA THR A 561 -14.04 8.19 9.10
C THR A 561 -13.58 9.41 9.89
N ASP A 562 -13.83 10.59 9.34
CA ASP A 562 -13.48 11.90 9.90
C ASP A 562 -14.76 12.68 10.23
N ASP A 563 -14.93 13.05 11.50
CA ASP A 563 -16.06 13.83 12.01
C ASP A 563 -15.62 15.22 12.52
N ARG A 564 -14.47 15.74 12.07
CA ARG A 564 -14.00 17.08 12.47
C ARG A 564 -14.97 18.19 12.08
N ASN A 565 -15.79 17.97 11.06
CA ASN A 565 -16.75 18.94 10.52
C ASN A 565 -18.20 18.69 10.94
N LEU A 566 -18.45 17.82 11.95
CA LEU A 566 -19.79 17.41 12.40
C LEU A 566 -20.60 16.64 11.35
N GLN A 567 -19.93 16.16 10.32
CA GLN A 567 -20.45 15.27 9.29
C GLN A 567 -19.37 14.23 9.04
N ASN A 568 -19.73 12.95 9.14
CA ASN A 568 -18.82 11.87 8.87
C ASN A 568 -18.42 11.89 7.38
N GLU A 569 -17.13 12.03 7.12
CA GLU A 569 -16.55 11.92 5.77
C GLU A 569 -15.51 10.80 5.75
N VAL A 570 -15.38 10.12 4.61
CA VAL A 570 -14.25 9.19 4.42
C VAL A 570 -13.06 9.96 3.89
N CYS A 571 -11.97 9.93 4.66
CA CYS A 571 -10.68 10.46 4.29
C CYS A 571 -9.75 9.36 3.77
N PHE A 572 -8.78 9.75 2.95
CA PHE A 572 -7.75 8.90 2.38
C PHE A 572 -6.39 9.59 2.47
N CYS A 573 -5.35 8.82 2.80
CA CYS A 573 -3.96 9.24 2.73
C CYS A 573 -3.04 8.08 2.36
N ARG A 574 -1.85 8.41 1.88
CA ARG A 574 -0.79 7.47 1.54
C ARG A 574 0.59 8.07 1.72
N ASN A 575 1.64 7.25 1.70
CA ASN A 575 3.02 7.74 1.78
C ASN A 575 3.38 8.66 0.60
N THR A 576 4.47 9.41 0.73
CA THR A 576 5.15 10.09 -0.39
C THR A 576 6.16 9.13 -1.01
N PHE A 577 6.33 9.16 -2.33
CA PHE A 577 7.38 8.39 -3.02
C PHE A 577 7.87 9.07 -4.29
N ILE A 578 9.00 8.58 -4.79
CA ILE A 578 9.58 8.99 -6.07
C ILE A 578 9.21 7.94 -7.11
N THR A 579 8.63 8.39 -8.23
CA THR A 579 8.28 7.49 -9.35
C THR A 579 9.54 6.92 -10.01
N THR A 580 9.50 5.64 -10.39
CA THR A 580 10.58 4.97 -11.13
C THR A 580 10.47 5.15 -12.65
N ASP A 581 9.36 5.69 -13.14
CA ASP A 581 9.06 5.77 -14.58
C ASP A 581 9.82 6.91 -15.29
N GLU A 582 10.20 7.98 -14.56
CA GLU A 582 10.85 9.19 -15.13
C GLU A 582 12.00 9.75 -14.26
N ILE A 583 12.96 8.90 -13.85
CA ILE A 583 14.17 9.35 -13.14
C ILE A 583 15.27 9.70 -14.15
N ILE A 584 15.76 10.96 -14.12
CA ILE A 584 17.04 11.30 -14.75
C ILE A 584 18.15 10.94 -13.78
N SER A 585 19.17 10.21 -14.25
CA SER A 585 20.35 9.86 -13.47
C SER A 585 21.61 10.12 -14.28
N GLU A 586 22.43 11.08 -13.83
CA GLU A 586 23.64 11.49 -14.53
C GLU A 586 24.83 11.67 -13.57
N GLY A 587 26.01 11.26 -14.01
CA GLY A 587 27.25 11.42 -13.25
C GLY A 587 27.85 12.82 -13.40
N VAL A 588 28.14 13.46 -12.28
CA VAL A 588 28.81 14.76 -12.22
C VAL A 588 30.19 14.61 -11.55
N ASP A 589 31.23 15.11 -12.21
CA ASP A 589 32.61 15.06 -11.70
C ASP A 589 32.86 16.18 -10.68
N SER A 590 33.55 15.86 -9.59
CA SER A 590 33.83 16.83 -8.53
C SER A 590 34.74 17.98 -8.97
N ASN A 591 35.68 17.76 -9.88
CA ASN A 591 36.66 18.77 -10.30
C ASN A 591 36.13 19.70 -11.39
N THR A 592 35.23 19.20 -12.26
CA THR A 592 34.69 20.02 -13.36
C THR A 592 33.29 20.54 -13.11
N GLY A 593 32.53 19.93 -12.18
CA GLY A 593 31.10 20.16 -12.07
C GLY A 593 30.35 19.67 -13.31
N GLY A 594 29.12 20.15 -13.50
CA GLY A 594 28.26 19.75 -14.59
C GLY A 594 26.81 20.20 -14.43
N GLN A 595 26.03 20.05 -15.50
CA GLN A 595 24.60 20.31 -15.48
C GLN A 595 23.83 19.02 -15.73
N VAL A 596 22.74 18.83 -14.98
CA VAL A 596 21.77 17.75 -15.19
C VAL A 596 20.41 18.41 -15.38
N ASN A 597 19.75 18.17 -16.50
CA ASN A 597 18.51 18.86 -16.87
C ASN A 597 17.44 17.89 -17.36
N VAL A 598 16.20 18.14 -16.98
CA VAL A 598 15.03 17.39 -17.42
C VAL A 598 14.36 18.12 -18.60
N SER A 599 14.16 17.40 -19.71
CA SER A 599 13.72 17.99 -20.98
C SER A 599 12.35 17.48 -21.48
N SER A 600 11.72 16.57 -20.73
CA SER A 600 10.41 15.98 -21.02
C SER A 600 9.74 15.57 -19.72
N GLY A 601 8.45 15.22 -19.77
CA GLY A 601 7.67 14.84 -18.59
C GLY A 601 7.11 16.06 -17.85
N ASP A 602 6.44 15.80 -16.74
CA ASP A 602 5.73 16.82 -15.95
C ASP A 602 6.68 17.77 -15.23
N ILE A 603 7.91 17.31 -14.96
CA ILE A 603 9.01 18.10 -14.38
C ILE A 603 9.95 18.69 -15.45
N SER A 604 9.55 18.78 -16.71
CA SER A 604 10.35 19.41 -17.77
C SER A 604 10.73 20.84 -17.40
N GLY A 605 12.04 21.14 -17.38
CA GLY A 605 12.59 22.41 -16.89
C GLY A 605 13.22 22.32 -15.49
N ALA A 606 13.02 21.20 -14.79
CA ALA A 606 13.79 20.88 -13.60
C ALA A 606 15.26 20.64 -13.96
N GLY A 607 16.18 21.05 -13.10
CA GLY A 607 17.61 20.84 -13.35
C GLY A 607 18.49 21.34 -12.23
N ILE A 608 19.77 20.97 -12.30
CA ILE A 608 20.82 21.44 -11.40
C ILE A 608 22.06 21.82 -12.20
N ASP A 609 22.67 22.93 -11.80
CA ASP A 609 24.00 23.38 -12.21
C ASP A 609 24.96 23.30 -11.03
N VAL A 610 25.92 22.39 -11.13
CA VAL A 610 26.96 22.14 -10.14
C VAL A 610 28.25 22.80 -10.60
N SER A 611 28.77 23.73 -9.82
CA SER A 611 30.09 24.31 -10.07
C SER A 611 31.22 23.32 -9.76
N ALA A 612 32.36 23.50 -10.41
CA ALA A 612 33.61 22.84 -10.03
C ALA A 612 33.89 22.98 -8.52
N ASP A 613 34.40 21.91 -7.91
CA ASP A 613 34.77 21.81 -6.49
C ASP A 613 33.59 21.97 -5.49
N ALA A 614 32.33 21.97 -5.96
CA ALA A 614 31.16 22.01 -5.07
C ALA A 614 30.99 20.72 -4.24
N MET A 615 31.66 19.64 -4.61
CA MET A 615 31.63 18.33 -3.94
C MET A 615 33.04 17.72 -3.94
N GLU A 616 33.33 16.81 -3.00
CA GLU A 616 34.67 16.20 -2.89
C GLU A 616 34.86 14.99 -3.82
N THR A 617 33.80 14.20 -3.99
CA THR A 617 33.80 13.00 -4.83
C THR A 617 32.74 13.12 -5.92
N PRO A 618 32.97 12.53 -7.12
CA PRO A 618 31.95 12.48 -8.16
C PRO A 618 30.64 11.87 -7.63
N LEU A 619 29.51 12.38 -8.11
CA LEU A 619 28.18 12.03 -7.64
C LEU A 619 27.29 11.62 -8.80
N GLN A 620 26.52 10.54 -8.64
CA GLN A 620 25.39 10.23 -9.52
C GLN A 620 24.20 11.03 -9.04
N ILE A 621 23.86 12.11 -9.74
CA ILE A 621 22.74 12.96 -9.39
C ILE A 621 21.48 12.37 -10.00
N THR A 622 20.41 12.31 -9.21
CA THR A 622 19.07 11.95 -9.67
C THR A 622 18.12 13.13 -9.59
N ILE A 623 17.23 13.27 -10.57
CA ILE A 623 16.13 14.23 -10.54
C ILE A 623 14.85 13.48 -10.87
N ALA A 624 13.84 13.61 -10.04
CA ALA A 624 12.59 12.88 -10.19
C ALA A 624 11.39 13.63 -9.63
N GLU A 625 10.21 13.30 -10.13
CA GLU A 625 8.95 13.81 -9.59
C GLU A 625 8.56 13.09 -8.31
N VAL A 626 7.98 13.83 -7.37
CA VAL A 626 7.44 13.30 -6.12
C VAL A 626 5.93 13.12 -6.23
N VAL A 627 5.47 11.91 -5.96
CA VAL A 627 4.05 11.53 -5.95
C VAL A 627 3.52 11.50 -4.52
N ALA A 628 2.30 12.01 -4.31
CA ALA A 628 1.73 12.36 -3.00
C ALA A 628 2.68 13.24 -2.17
N PRO A 629 3.09 14.42 -2.64
CA PRO A 629 3.97 15.29 -1.86
C PRO A 629 3.33 15.74 -0.54
N PRO A 630 4.14 16.09 0.47
CA PRO A 630 3.66 16.66 1.73
C PRO A 630 2.72 17.83 1.50
N ALA A 631 1.71 17.96 2.36
CA ALA A 631 0.74 19.04 2.26
C ALA A 631 1.39 20.42 2.31
N ASP A 632 0.80 21.37 1.57
CA ASP A 632 1.24 22.76 1.60
C ASP A 632 1.10 23.34 3.02
N ALA A 633 2.04 24.21 3.39
CA ALA A 633 1.86 25.04 4.58
C ALA A 633 0.65 25.97 4.42
N ALA A 634 0.05 26.41 5.52
CA ALA A 634 -1.18 27.21 5.50
C ALA A 634 -1.07 28.53 4.71
N ASP A 635 0.13 29.10 4.63
CA ASP A 635 0.49 30.30 3.87
C ASP A 635 1.26 29.98 2.58
N MET A 636 1.07 28.78 2.05
CA MET A 636 1.73 28.32 0.84
C MET A 636 0.69 27.77 -0.13
N SER A 637 0.88 28.05 -1.42
CA SER A 637 0.12 27.40 -2.49
C SER A 637 1.09 27.03 -3.59
N SER A 638 1.33 25.73 -3.73
CA SER A 638 2.22 25.14 -4.72
C SER A 638 1.66 25.34 -6.12
N VAL A 639 2.51 25.80 -7.05
CA VAL A 639 2.14 26.12 -8.44
C VAL A 639 2.94 25.32 -9.47
N GLY A 640 3.81 24.43 -9.01
CA GLY A 640 4.59 23.49 -9.81
C GLY A 640 4.61 22.10 -9.18
N PRO A 641 5.14 21.09 -9.90
CA PRO A 641 5.36 19.77 -9.32
C PRO A 641 6.43 19.83 -8.21
N VAL A 642 6.37 18.88 -7.28
CA VAL A 642 7.43 18.69 -6.30
C VAL A 642 8.52 17.83 -6.92
N VAL A 643 9.76 18.31 -6.86
CA VAL A 643 10.92 17.67 -7.47
C VAL A 643 11.88 17.21 -6.39
N ASP A 644 12.24 15.92 -6.40
CA ASP A 644 13.31 15.38 -5.58
C ASP A 644 14.65 15.49 -6.33
N PHE A 645 15.68 15.98 -5.62
CA PHE A 645 17.06 15.90 -6.07
C PHE A 645 17.79 14.89 -5.19
N GLY A 646 18.38 13.88 -5.81
CA GLY A 646 19.09 12.81 -5.14
C GLY A 646 20.57 12.72 -5.53
N PRO A 647 21.38 12.00 -4.74
CA PRO A 647 20.96 11.17 -3.61
C PRO A 647 20.70 12.01 -2.36
N GLY A 648 19.60 11.72 -1.65
CA GLY A 648 19.22 12.44 -0.46
C GLY A 648 20.32 12.50 0.61
N GLY A 649 20.34 13.56 1.43
CA GLY A 649 21.39 13.79 2.43
C GLY A 649 22.71 14.35 1.86
N THR A 650 22.79 14.60 0.55
CA THR A 650 23.92 15.30 -0.06
C THR A 650 23.99 16.74 0.45
N ILE A 651 25.17 17.15 0.90
CA ILE A 651 25.51 18.54 1.25
C ILE A 651 26.73 18.95 0.41
N PHE A 652 26.62 20.07 -0.28
CA PHE A 652 27.66 20.65 -1.12
C PHE A 652 28.54 21.62 -0.31
N ASN A 653 29.83 21.65 -0.63
CA ASN A 653 30.83 22.56 -0.06
C ASN A 653 30.59 24.02 -0.49
N SER A 654 29.88 24.23 -1.59
CA SER A 654 29.43 25.53 -2.07
C SER A 654 28.03 25.40 -2.67
N ASN A 655 27.28 26.50 -2.69
CA ASN A 655 25.94 26.47 -3.27
C ASN A 655 25.97 26.05 -4.75
N VAL A 656 25.04 25.18 -5.11
CA VAL A 656 24.66 24.78 -6.47
C VAL A 656 23.37 25.52 -6.85
N THR A 657 23.10 25.65 -8.15
CA THR A 657 21.85 26.28 -8.61
C THR A 657 20.88 25.21 -9.07
N ILE A 658 19.73 25.11 -8.42
CA ILE A 658 18.62 24.28 -8.91
C ILE A 658 17.62 25.13 -9.69
N SER A 659 16.91 24.50 -10.61
CA SER A 659 15.81 25.08 -11.39
C SER A 659 14.59 24.19 -11.26
N LEU A 660 13.42 24.81 -11.10
CA LEU A 660 12.15 24.13 -10.87
C LEU A 660 11.07 24.70 -11.78
N PRO A 661 10.29 23.86 -12.47
CA PRO A 661 9.21 24.33 -13.33
C PRO A 661 7.98 24.74 -12.51
N TYR A 662 7.17 25.63 -13.08
CA TYR A 662 5.82 25.93 -12.59
C TYR A 662 4.82 26.07 -13.73
N SER A 663 3.53 26.07 -13.39
CA SER A 663 2.43 26.21 -14.35
C SER A 663 1.80 27.58 -14.23
N GLU A 664 1.77 28.31 -15.33
CA GLU A 664 1.05 29.59 -15.48
C GLU A 664 -0.44 29.47 -15.14
N LEU A 665 -1.04 28.31 -15.44
CA LEU A 665 -2.42 28.03 -15.06
C LEU A 665 -2.56 27.96 -13.54
N SER A 666 -1.65 27.26 -12.86
CA SER A 666 -1.67 27.13 -11.40
C SER A 666 -1.41 28.46 -10.70
N VAL A 667 -0.49 29.29 -11.22
CA VAL A 667 -0.25 30.65 -10.71
C VAL A 667 -1.50 31.51 -10.81
N THR A 668 -2.16 31.47 -11.97
CA THR A 668 -3.39 32.23 -12.22
C THR A 668 -4.54 31.75 -11.34
N ASP A 669 -4.75 30.43 -11.24
CA ASP A 669 -5.84 29.83 -10.47
C ASP A 669 -5.67 30.08 -8.96
N ALA A 670 -4.41 30.13 -8.48
CA ALA A 670 -4.09 30.48 -7.10
C ALA A 670 -4.14 32.00 -6.81
N GLY A 671 -4.31 32.86 -7.83
CA GLY A 671 -4.31 34.31 -7.66
C GLY A 671 -2.98 34.87 -7.17
N ILE A 672 -1.87 34.24 -7.55
CA ILE A 672 -0.52 34.60 -7.12
C ILE A 672 0.12 35.54 -8.14
N ASN A 673 0.81 36.55 -7.66
CA ASN A 673 1.68 37.37 -8.49
C ASN A 673 2.92 36.55 -8.89
N GLU A 674 3.05 36.24 -10.17
CA GLU A 674 4.13 35.40 -10.71
C GLU A 674 5.54 35.91 -10.32
N ALA A 675 5.74 37.23 -10.24
CA ALA A 675 7.03 37.80 -9.84
C ALA A 675 7.37 37.58 -8.35
N SER A 676 6.40 37.13 -7.55
CA SER A 676 6.53 36.86 -6.12
C SER A 676 6.76 35.39 -5.77
N LEU A 677 6.85 34.52 -6.79
CA LEU A 677 7.07 33.09 -6.60
C LEU A 677 8.37 32.83 -5.82
N LYS A 678 8.30 31.82 -4.94
CA LYS A 678 9.37 31.38 -4.06
C LYS A 678 9.62 29.89 -4.26
N VAL A 679 10.77 29.43 -3.75
CA VAL A 679 11.10 28.00 -3.69
C VAL A 679 11.12 27.56 -2.24
N TYR A 680 10.49 26.44 -1.95
CA TYR A 680 10.50 25.79 -0.65
C TYR A 680 11.17 24.43 -0.74
N TYR A 681 11.81 23.99 0.34
CA TYR A 681 12.34 22.65 0.49
C TYR A 681 11.67 21.95 1.66
N TYR A 682 11.54 20.62 1.62
CA TYR A 682 10.94 19.88 2.71
C TYR A 682 11.99 19.45 3.74
N ASN A 683 11.91 20.02 4.93
CA ASN A 683 12.74 19.63 6.06
C ASN A 683 12.12 18.42 6.77
N LEU A 684 12.70 17.24 6.57
CA LEU A 684 12.20 16.01 7.18
C LEU A 684 12.25 16.00 8.70
N SER A 685 13.28 16.63 9.29
CA SER A 685 13.42 16.71 10.75
C SER A 685 12.35 17.59 11.40
N ALA A 686 11.93 18.65 10.70
CA ALA A 686 10.86 19.54 11.12
C ALA A 686 9.47 19.07 10.66
N SER A 687 9.42 18.10 9.73
CA SER A 687 8.20 17.71 9.01
C SER A 687 7.44 18.92 8.44
N ALA A 688 8.18 19.84 7.81
CA ALA A 688 7.66 21.12 7.35
C ALA A 688 8.37 21.64 6.10
N TRP A 689 7.64 22.42 5.30
CA TRP A 689 8.19 23.20 4.20
C TRP A 689 8.93 24.44 4.71
N GLU A 690 10.15 24.65 4.24
CA GLU A 690 10.99 25.79 4.59
C GLU A 690 11.41 26.60 3.37
N LEU A 691 11.46 27.93 3.52
CA LEU A 691 11.76 28.84 2.43
C LEU A 691 13.25 28.83 2.06
N VAL A 692 13.54 28.65 0.77
CA VAL A 692 14.88 28.91 0.21
C VAL A 692 14.96 30.37 -0.24
N SER A 693 15.92 31.11 0.30
CA SER A 693 16.10 32.54 -0.02
C SER A 693 16.79 32.75 -1.37
N GLY A 694 16.43 33.82 -2.08
CA GLY A 694 17.12 34.24 -3.30
C GLY A 694 16.63 33.58 -4.59
N ALA A 695 15.39 33.11 -4.62
CA ALA A 695 14.76 32.59 -5.83
C ALA A 695 14.68 33.66 -6.94
N VAL A 696 14.91 33.24 -8.19
CA VAL A 696 14.86 34.07 -9.40
C VAL A 696 13.84 33.45 -10.35
N VAL A 697 12.79 34.21 -10.67
CA VAL A 697 11.72 33.78 -11.57
C VAL A 697 12.09 34.10 -13.02
N ASP A 698 11.95 33.13 -13.93
CA ASP A 698 12.03 33.28 -15.39
C ASP A 698 10.67 32.98 -16.04
N PRO A 699 9.81 34.00 -16.21
CA PRO A 699 8.49 33.86 -16.84
C PRO A 699 8.52 33.43 -18.30
N ALA A 700 9.66 33.57 -19.00
CA ALA A 700 9.74 33.15 -20.39
C ALA A 700 9.87 31.62 -20.51
N ARG A 701 10.38 30.96 -19.47
CA ARG A 701 10.60 29.51 -19.42
C ARG A 701 9.69 28.79 -18.42
N ASN A 702 8.89 29.54 -17.65
CA ASN A 702 8.10 29.04 -16.53
C ASN A 702 8.96 28.25 -15.52
N VAL A 703 10.12 28.80 -15.18
CA VAL A 703 11.09 28.19 -14.26
C VAL A 703 11.47 29.19 -13.17
N VAL A 704 11.64 28.69 -11.94
CA VAL A 704 12.26 29.43 -10.84
C VAL A 704 13.58 28.76 -10.48
N SER A 705 14.66 29.53 -10.44
CA SER A 705 15.99 29.04 -10.06
C SER A 705 16.40 29.58 -8.70
N VAL A 706 17.08 28.76 -7.89
CA VAL A 706 17.57 29.17 -6.56
C VAL A 706 18.90 28.50 -6.22
N ALA A 707 19.72 29.18 -5.43
CA ALA A 707 20.96 28.62 -4.90
C ALA A 707 20.67 27.81 -3.62
N THR A 708 21.08 26.55 -3.59
CA THR A 708 20.99 25.65 -2.41
C THR A 708 22.33 24.95 -2.20
N ASN A 709 22.59 24.42 -1.01
CA ASN A 709 23.78 23.64 -0.71
C ASN A 709 23.46 22.21 -0.28
N HIS A 710 22.23 21.75 -0.44
CA HIS A 710 21.84 20.40 -0.08
C HIS A 710 20.79 19.87 -1.04
N PHE A 711 20.54 18.57 -0.94
CA PHE A 711 19.48 17.87 -1.64
C PHE A 711 18.30 17.60 -0.73
N SER A 712 17.09 17.75 -1.28
CA SER A 712 15.79 17.62 -0.63
C SER A 712 14.71 17.53 -1.72
N MET A 713 13.45 17.41 -1.31
CA MET A 713 12.30 17.71 -2.14
C MET A 713 12.12 19.23 -2.20
N TYR A 714 11.90 19.78 -3.40
CA TYR A 714 11.67 21.20 -3.61
C TYR A 714 10.39 21.47 -4.38
N VAL A 715 9.76 22.61 -4.13
CA VAL A 715 8.55 23.06 -4.82
C VAL A 715 8.55 24.57 -5.06
N VAL A 716 7.93 24.99 -6.16
CA VAL A 716 7.63 26.41 -6.43
C VAL A 716 6.26 26.73 -5.86
N ALA A 717 6.19 27.76 -5.02
CA ALA A 717 4.94 28.19 -4.38
C ALA A 717 4.89 29.70 -4.17
N GLY A 718 3.69 30.21 -3.86
CA GLY A 718 3.49 31.60 -3.49
C GLY A 718 2.30 31.79 -2.55
N THR A 719 2.05 33.04 -2.18
CA THR A 719 0.89 33.48 -1.40
C THR A 719 -0.01 34.35 -2.26
N ALA A 720 -1.32 34.10 -2.21
CA ALA A 720 -2.29 34.98 -2.85
C ALA A 720 -2.19 36.41 -2.29
N GLU A 721 -2.21 37.42 -3.17
CA GLU A 721 -2.31 38.80 -2.72
C GLU A 721 -3.75 39.05 -2.24
N LEU A 722 -3.93 39.32 -0.94
CA LEU A 722 -5.20 39.81 -0.42
C LEU A 722 -5.53 41.10 -1.17
N GLY A 723 -6.60 41.09 -1.96
CA GLY A 723 -7.04 42.28 -2.68
C GLY A 723 -7.18 43.46 -1.72
N ASP A 724 -6.44 44.54 -1.99
CA ASP A 724 -6.59 45.83 -1.34
C ASP A 724 -8.03 46.32 -1.56
N ASP A 725 -8.87 46.20 -0.54
CA ASP A 725 -10.28 46.66 -0.53
C ASP A 725 -10.38 48.19 -0.39
N SER A 726 -9.50 48.92 -1.09
CA SER A 726 -9.57 50.36 -1.24
C SER A 726 -10.54 50.68 -2.38
N PRO A 727 -11.72 51.25 -2.11
CA PRO A 727 -12.73 51.46 -3.13
C PRO A 727 -12.30 52.55 -4.12
N PRO A 728 -12.45 52.37 -5.44
CA PRO A 728 -12.52 53.49 -6.36
C PRO A 728 -13.87 54.20 -6.17
N ASP A 729 -13.82 55.52 -5.93
CA ASP A 729 -14.99 56.39 -5.86
C ASP A 729 -15.93 56.23 -7.08
N ASP A 730 -17.23 56.28 -6.78
CA ASP A 730 -18.36 56.58 -7.66
C ASP A 730 -18.78 55.58 -8.77
N ILE A 731 -19.77 54.71 -8.45
CA ILE A 731 -21.19 54.78 -8.92
C ILE A 731 -21.99 53.50 -8.49
N VAL A 732 -23.11 53.74 -7.80
CA VAL A 732 -24.22 52.92 -7.25
C VAL A 732 -24.56 51.53 -7.88
N PRO A 733 -24.91 50.47 -7.08
CA PRO A 733 -25.38 49.13 -7.51
C PRO A 733 -26.93 48.97 -7.41
N PRO A 734 -27.61 47.80 -7.59
CA PRO A 734 -27.12 46.42 -7.83
C PRO A 734 -27.89 45.56 -8.87
N ALA A 735 -27.28 44.43 -9.32
CA ALA A 735 -27.94 43.11 -9.40
C ALA A 735 -26.93 41.98 -9.75
N SER A 736 -26.83 41.01 -8.84
CA SER A 736 -26.42 39.59 -8.98
C SER A 736 -25.80 39.10 -10.30
N VAL A 737 -24.55 38.64 -10.24
CA VAL A 737 -24.00 37.67 -11.21
C VAL A 737 -23.17 36.62 -10.46
N SER A 738 -23.64 35.37 -10.60
CA SER A 738 -23.01 34.10 -10.26
C SER A 738 -21.63 33.92 -10.90
N SER A 739 -20.63 33.54 -10.09
CA SER A 739 -19.32 33.06 -10.55
C SER A 739 -19.44 31.62 -11.08
N SER A 740 -19.16 31.45 -12.37
CA SER A 740 -19.06 30.16 -13.05
C SER A 740 -17.68 29.54 -12.82
N SER A 741 -17.65 28.35 -12.25
CA SER A 741 -16.49 27.46 -12.11
C SER A 741 -15.95 26.99 -13.46
N SER A 742 -14.62 26.99 -13.61
CA SER A 742 -13.86 26.58 -14.79
C SER A 742 -13.85 25.05 -14.93
N SER A 743 -14.85 24.51 -15.62
CA SER A 743 -14.95 23.09 -16.01
C SER A 743 -13.97 22.74 -17.15
N SER A 744 -13.24 21.65 -16.99
CA SER A 744 -12.28 21.08 -17.94
C SER A 744 -12.86 20.74 -19.33
N GLY A 745 -12.41 21.46 -20.36
CA GLY A 745 -12.03 20.98 -21.71
C GLY A 745 -12.89 20.00 -22.56
N GLY A 746 -14.20 19.83 -22.34
CA GLY A 746 -15.06 18.91 -23.15
C GLY A 746 -15.87 19.54 -24.30
N CYS A 747 -16.12 18.80 -25.39
CA CYS A 747 -17.08 19.21 -26.44
C CYS A 747 -18.55 19.05 -25.98
N PHE A 748 -19.08 19.99 -25.20
CA PHE A 748 -20.43 19.96 -24.59
C PHE A 748 -21.59 19.53 -25.51
N ILE A 749 -21.77 20.14 -26.69
CA ILE A 749 -22.87 19.82 -27.61
C ILE A 749 -22.71 18.41 -28.20
N ALA A 750 -21.47 17.99 -28.48
CA ALA A 750 -21.19 16.64 -28.97
C ALA A 750 -21.42 15.60 -27.87
N THR A 751 -20.98 15.87 -26.64
CA THR A 751 -21.24 15.01 -25.47
C THR A 751 -22.74 14.88 -25.20
N ALA A 752 -23.50 15.98 -25.25
CA ALA A 752 -24.96 15.94 -25.09
C ALA A 752 -25.68 15.15 -26.20
N ALA A 753 -25.14 15.15 -27.42
CA ALA A 753 -25.70 14.40 -28.54
C ALA A 753 -25.31 12.91 -28.52
N PHE A 754 -24.07 12.56 -28.18
CA PHE A 754 -23.54 11.19 -28.24
C PHE A 754 -23.57 10.44 -26.89
N GLY A 755 -23.94 11.12 -25.81
CA GLY A 755 -24.23 10.51 -24.50
C GLY A 755 -23.01 10.25 -23.62
N THR A 756 -21.80 10.35 -24.14
CA THR A 756 -20.56 10.17 -23.37
C THR A 756 -19.39 10.94 -23.98
N LYS A 757 -18.46 11.41 -23.13
CA LYS A 757 -17.18 12.00 -23.53
C LYS A 757 -16.26 10.99 -24.26
N MET A 758 -16.49 9.69 -24.05
CA MET A 758 -15.69 8.59 -24.62
C MET A 758 -16.15 8.11 -26.00
N ALA A 759 -17.26 8.64 -26.51
CA ALA A 759 -17.74 8.30 -27.85
C ALA A 759 -16.64 8.59 -28.88
N LYS A 760 -16.40 7.64 -29.80
CA LYS A 760 -15.36 7.75 -30.83
C LYS A 760 -15.53 9.03 -31.67
N GLU A 761 -16.76 9.52 -31.80
CA GLU A 761 -17.14 10.76 -32.49
C GLU A 761 -16.72 12.02 -31.73
N VAL A 762 -16.86 12.01 -30.39
CA VAL A 762 -16.52 13.15 -29.53
C VAL A 762 -15.00 13.29 -29.43
N ARG A 763 -14.28 12.16 -29.31
CA ARG A 763 -12.80 12.14 -29.33
C ARG A 763 -12.24 12.72 -30.63
N SER A 764 -12.76 12.31 -31.79
CA SER A 764 -12.33 12.87 -33.08
C SER A 764 -12.57 14.39 -33.22
N LEU A 765 -13.53 14.96 -32.49
CA LEU A 765 -13.77 16.40 -32.47
C LEU A 765 -12.88 17.13 -31.45
N CYS A 766 -12.62 16.52 -30.29
CA CYS A 766 -11.65 17.03 -29.31
C CYS A 766 -10.24 17.07 -29.89
N GLU A 767 -9.79 16.01 -30.55
CA GLU A 767 -8.48 15.97 -31.21
C GLU A 767 -8.35 17.03 -32.31
N PHE A 768 -9.41 17.25 -33.10
CA PHE A 768 -9.43 18.31 -34.10
C PHE A 768 -9.34 19.70 -33.46
N ARG A 769 -10.03 19.92 -32.34
CA ARG A 769 -9.93 21.15 -31.56
C ARG A 769 -8.50 21.37 -31.07
N ASP A 770 -7.90 20.36 -30.45
CA ASP A 770 -6.60 20.48 -29.77
C ASP A 770 -5.45 20.58 -30.78
N ARG A 771 -5.49 19.80 -31.86
CA ARG A 771 -4.41 19.77 -32.86
C ARG A 771 -4.50 20.90 -33.88
N TYR A 772 -5.70 21.40 -34.20
CA TYR A 772 -5.89 22.34 -35.30
C TYR A 772 -6.60 23.65 -34.93
N LEU A 773 -7.61 23.65 -34.05
CA LEU A 773 -8.30 24.90 -33.70
C LEU A 773 -7.53 25.72 -32.65
N LEU A 774 -6.91 25.10 -31.65
CA LEU A 774 -6.20 25.84 -30.60
C LEU A 774 -4.85 26.40 -31.04
N LYS A 775 -4.29 25.92 -32.17
CA LYS A 775 -2.99 26.39 -32.71
C LYS A 775 -3.08 27.68 -33.53
N ASN A 776 -4.26 28.23 -33.78
CA ASN A 776 -4.42 29.50 -34.49
C ASN A 776 -5.39 30.45 -33.77
N THR A 777 -5.15 31.75 -33.92
CA THR A 777 -5.87 32.83 -33.20
C THR A 777 -7.37 32.86 -33.49
N PHE A 778 -7.78 32.50 -34.72
CA PHE A 778 -9.19 32.43 -35.08
C PHE A 778 -9.88 31.20 -34.45
N GLY A 779 -9.22 30.05 -34.46
CA GLY A 779 -9.74 28.83 -33.86
C GLY A 779 -9.81 28.90 -32.34
N SER A 780 -8.84 29.54 -31.67
CA SER A 780 -8.91 29.76 -30.22
C SER A 780 -10.04 30.72 -29.82
N ALA A 781 -10.33 31.75 -30.62
CA ALA A 781 -11.49 32.63 -30.43
C ALA A 781 -12.82 31.88 -30.65
N PHE A 782 -12.91 31.02 -31.66
CA PHE A 782 -14.06 30.16 -31.91
C PHE A 782 -14.30 29.17 -30.76
N VAL A 783 -13.23 28.56 -30.25
CA VAL A 783 -13.29 27.65 -29.10
C VAL A 783 -13.77 28.41 -27.86
N ARG A 784 -13.23 29.59 -27.54
CA ARG A 784 -13.72 30.43 -26.43
C ARG A 784 -15.21 30.78 -26.58
N PHE A 785 -15.66 31.16 -27.78
CA PHE A 785 -17.08 31.40 -28.04
C PHE A 785 -17.93 30.13 -27.83
N TYR A 786 -17.46 28.99 -28.32
CA TYR A 786 -18.12 27.70 -28.13
C TYR A 786 -18.25 27.36 -26.65
N TYR A 787 -17.18 27.41 -25.86
CA TYR A 787 -17.21 27.10 -24.43
C TYR A 787 -18.09 28.06 -23.63
N ARG A 788 -18.16 29.33 -24.03
CA ARG A 788 -19.03 30.33 -23.37
C ARG A 788 -20.52 30.10 -23.62
N ASN A 789 -20.90 29.62 -24.80
CA ASN A 789 -22.32 29.55 -25.21
C ASN A 789 -22.89 28.12 -25.23
N SER A 790 -22.04 27.11 -25.30
CA SER A 790 -22.46 25.71 -25.49
C SER A 790 -23.04 25.01 -24.26
N PRO A 791 -22.68 25.30 -22.99
CA PRO A 791 -23.25 24.60 -21.83
C PRO A 791 -24.79 24.67 -21.75
N PRO A 792 -25.45 25.86 -21.77
CA PRO A 792 -26.91 25.92 -21.71
C PRO A 792 -27.59 25.30 -22.96
N ILE A 793 -26.93 25.34 -24.11
CA ILE A 793 -27.41 24.72 -25.35
C ILE A 793 -27.31 23.17 -25.24
N ALA A 794 -26.23 22.66 -24.66
CA ALA A 794 -25.99 21.24 -24.44
C ALA A 794 -27.02 20.65 -23.47
N ASP A 795 -27.31 21.35 -22.36
CA ASP A 795 -28.33 20.93 -21.39
C ASP A 795 -29.73 20.85 -22.01
N TYR A 796 -30.04 21.76 -22.93
CA TYR A 796 -31.30 21.75 -23.67
C TYR A 796 -31.38 20.56 -24.66
N ILE A 797 -30.27 20.22 -25.30
CA ILE A 797 -30.17 19.09 -26.25
C ILE A 797 -30.23 17.74 -25.53
N ALA A 798 -29.58 17.63 -24.36
CA ALA A 798 -29.47 16.40 -23.58
C ALA A 798 -30.84 15.81 -23.20
N LYS A 799 -31.88 16.66 -23.08
CA LYS A 799 -33.24 16.27 -22.68
C LYS A 799 -34.15 15.85 -23.86
N LYS A 800 -33.68 15.92 -25.13
CA LYS A 800 -34.54 15.74 -26.32
C LYS A 800 -33.98 14.76 -27.36
N GLU A 801 -34.49 13.53 -27.40
CA GLU A 801 -34.04 12.48 -28.33
C GLU A 801 -34.19 12.80 -29.83
N ARG A 802 -35.21 13.58 -30.21
CA ARG A 802 -35.35 14.03 -31.60
C ARG A 802 -34.26 15.05 -31.98
N LEU A 803 -33.86 15.91 -31.04
CA LEU A 803 -32.85 16.93 -31.28
C LEU A 803 -31.43 16.34 -31.30
N LYS A 804 -31.15 15.37 -30.43
CA LYS A 804 -29.90 14.58 -30.47
C LYS A 804 -29.69 13.95 -31.84
N ARG A 805 -30.72 13.33 -32.44
CA ARG A 805 -30.63 12.74 -33.80
C ARG A 805 -30.29 13.77 -34.88
N VAL A 806 -30.87 14.96 -34.82
CA VAL A 806 -30.56 16.04 -35.77
C VAL A 806 -29.12 16.52 -35.59
N ILE A 807 -28.68 16.75 -34.35
CA ILE A 807 -27.31 17.18 -34.04
C ILE A 807 -26.28 16.13 -34.50
N ARG A 808 -26.53 14.83 -34.26
CA ARG A 808 -25.67 13.74 -34.76
C ARG A 808 -25.55 13.76 -36.29
N ALA A 809 -26.65 14.02 -37.00
CA ALA A 809 -26.63 14.13 -38.46
C ALA A 809 -25.83 15.34 -38.95
N CYS A 810 -25.97 16.50 -38.28
CA CYS A 810 -25.23 17.72 -38.62
C CYS A 810 -23.73 17.63 -38.30
N LEU A 811 -23.34 16.92 -37.24
CA LEU A 811 -21.93 16.74 -36.86
C LEU A 811 -21.22 15.68 -37.70
N ARG A 812 -21.94 14.78 -38.37
CA ARG A 812 -21.37 13.65 -39.11
C ARG A 812 -20.37 14.05 -40.21
N PRO A 813 -20.62 15.07 -41.06
CA PRO A 813 -19.64 15.52 -42.05
C PRO A 813 -18.36 16.05 -41.40
N LEU A 814 -18.49 16.78 -40.28
CA LEU A 814 -17.36 17.33 -39.54
C LEU A 814 -16.52 16.23 -38.88
N ILE A 815 -17.16 15.17 -38.36
CA ILE A 815 -16.48 14.00 -37.78
C ILE A 815 -15.72 13.22 -38.86
N ILE A 816 -16.31 13.03 -40.05
CA ILE A 816 -15.62 12.36 -41.17
C ILE A 816 -14.41 13.17 -41.60
N PHE A 817 -14.57 14.50 -41.71
CA PHE A 817 -13.49 15.41 -42.03
C PHE A 817 -12.37 15.40 -40.97
N SER A 818 -12.71 15.44 -39.68
CA SER A 818 -11.71 15.40 -38.62
C SER A 818 -10.95 14.09 -38.59
N ARG A 819 -11.62 12.95 -38.82
CA ARG A 819 -10.96 11.64 -38.92
C ARG A 819 -10.00 11.54 -40.10
N ALA A 820 -10.29 12.19 -41.22
CA ALA A 820 -9.42 12.19 -42.40
C ALA A 820 -8.16 13.08 -42.25
N ILE A 821 -8.10 13.92 -41.21
CA ILE A 821 -7.01 14.88 -40.97
C ILE A 821 -6.24 14.56 -39.67
N CYS A 822 -6.87 13.86 -38.72
CA CYS A 822 -6.27 13.50 -37.43
C CYS A 822 -5.78 12.05 -37.35
N GLY A 823 -6.22 11.18 -38.26
CA GLY A 823 -5.72 9.79 -38.43
C GLY A 823 -4.92 9.69 -39.72
#